data_AF-Q3JAB2-F1
#
_entry.id   AF-Q3JAB2-F1
#
_cell.length_a   1.000
_cell.length_b   1.000
_cell.length_c   1.000
_cell.angle_alpha   90.00
_cell.angle_beta   90.00
_cell.angle_gamma   90.00
#
_symmetry.space_group_name_H-M   'P 1'
#
loop_
_entity.id
_entity.type
_entity.pdbx_description
1 polymer ?
#
loop_
_entity_poly.entity_id
_entity_poly.type
_entity_poly.pdbx_seq_one_letter_code
_entity_poly.pdbx_strand_id
1 'polypeptide(L)'
;MTCNRSSRISSFPQPHALSLAVRQALTPRHASFWAGGVLIAGLSMGVQAQTLTLSDLDGHNGFVIHGASLNSSPGIAVSGVGDVNGDGIDDLIIGIPGADSGNGFSGASYVVFGSSGGLGPSLELSSLDGSNGFAIKGVGAFDNAGIAVSGVGDVNGDGIDDLIVGAPGVDSNGSGSGAGYVVFGSSGGFGPSLELSSLDGSNGFAINGAGAFENAGISVSGAGDVNGDGLSDLIMGAYGASPNGSGSGAGYVVFGSSGGFGPSLELSGLDGSNGFAINGVGAFDSAGISVSGAGDVNGDGIDDLIVGAPDAYTNSGTSGAGYVVFGSRRGFAPSLELLNLNGNNGFAINGVDIFDNAGISVSGMGDINGDGLGDLIVGAYGAGPNGRASGASYVVFGSRSGFAPSLELSSLNGSNGFAIVGANPRDASGISVSGVGDVSGDGLNDFLIGAPGAAPNGNFSGASYVVFGNSVGFGTSLELADLDGNNGFVINGANAGEASGFSVSGAGDVDGDGADDFIIGAYRSGTSYVVFGTSATDIAQSMLMEVSNIVSDLPAESFSGPESLDKINNKMSKAADESQREGVLFFVEKLIRGNDGCALRGAPDPLGDLEKEDWIMNCDDQTRVYDKLIEARDILTPLF
;
A
#
# COMPACT_ATOMS: atom_id res chain seq x y z
N MET A 1 35.22 52.79 4.48
CA MET A 1 36.27 53.18 5.45
C MET A 1 37.27 52.06 5.54
N THR A 2 38.55 52.41 5.49
CA THR A 2 39.70 51.51 5.46
C THR A 2 39.85 50.69 6.75
N CYS A 3 40.18 49.42 6.58
CA CYS A 3 40.49 48.48 7.67
C CYS A 3 41.95 48.67 8.12
N ASN A 4 42.22 48.62 9.43
CA ASN A 4 43.58 48.60 9.97
C ASN A 4 43.75 47.51 11.05
N ARG A 5 44.93 46.89 11.03
CA ARG A 5 45.33 45.63 11.69
C ARG A 5 45.65 45.74 13.18
N SER A 6 45.63 44.56 13.82
CA SER A 6 46.50 43.99 14.88
C SER A 6 45.70 43.58 16.14
N SER A 7 45.94 42.46 16.80
CA SER A 7 47.18 41.69 16.99
C SER A 7 46.89 40.24 17.47
N ARG A 8 47.88 39.35 17.29
CA ARG A 8 47.91 37.90 17.62
C ARG A 8 48.06 37.63 19.13
N ILE A 9 47.65 36.42 19.56
CA ILE A 9 48.27 35.49 20.56
C ILE A 9 47.47 34.16 20.46
N SER A 10 47.94 33.11 19.76
CA SER A 10 48.74 31.93 20.17
C SER A 10 48.15 30.97 21.23
N SER A 11 47.54 29.88 20.73
CA SER A 11 47.66 28.43 21.09
C SER A 11 47.51 27.87 22.53
N PHE A 12 46.42 27.08 22.71
CA PHE A 12 46.19 25.75 23.39
C PHE A 12 46.57 25.49 24.88
N PRO A 13 45.86 24.63 25.66
CA PRO A 13 45.25 23.33 25.27
C PRO A 13 43.84 22.96 25.84
N GLN A 14 43.19 21.95 25.25
CA GLN A 14 42.12 21.09 25.83
C GLN A 14 42.78 19.96 26.70
N PRO A 15 42.09 19.05 27.45
CA PRO A 15 40.65 18.88 27.77
C PRO A 15 40.36 18.53 29.27
N HIS A 16 39.07 18.30 29.57
CA HIS A 16 38.46 17.52 30.68
C HIS A 16 37.86 18.23 31.91
N ALA A 17 36.64 17.75 32.21
CA ALA A 17 35.83 17.88 33.41
C ALA A 17 35.00 19.16 33.59
N LEU A 18 33.80 19.17 33.00
CA LEU A 18 32.59 19.32 33.81
C LEU A 18 31.47 18.46 33.20
N SER A 19 31.40 17.25 33.73
CA SER A 19 30.27 16.33 33.60
C SER A 19 29.11 16.83 34.45
N LEU A 20 27.87 16.58 34.00
CA LEU A 20 26.69 16.40 34.85
C LEU A 20 26.02 17.65 35.46
N ALA A 21 25.65 18.68 34.67
CA ALA A 21 24.69 19.70 35.16
C ALA A 21 23.91 20.51 34.10
N VAL A 22 23.78 20.06 32.84
CA VAL A 22 23.01 20.81 31.80
C VAL A 22 21.88 19.99 31.17
N ARG A 23 21.61 18.75 31.64
CA ARG A 23 20.53 17.91 31.09
C ARG A 23 19.12 18.17 31.67
N GLN A 24 18.91 19.22 32.46
CA GLN A 24 17.58 19.54 33.00
C GLN A 24 17.39 21.05 33.14
N ALA A 25 17.10 21.75 32.04
CA ALA A 25 16.40 23.04 32.03
C ALA A 25 16.20 23.57 30.59
N LEU A 26 15.50 22.83 29.74
CA LEU A 26 14.80 23.42 28.59
C LEU A 26 13.41 22.76 28.55
N THR A 27 12.42 23.51 29.03
CA THR A 27 10.99 23.19 28.91
C THR A 27 10.55 23.25 27.45
N PRO A 28 9.59 22.41 27.00
CA PRO A 28 9.14 22.39 25.62
C PRO A 28 8.24 23.60 25.36
N ARG A 29 8.79 24.61 24.71
CA ARG A 29 8.04 25.64 24.00
C ARG A 29 8.74 25.84 22.68
N HIS A 30 8.53 24.92 21.74
CA HIS A 30 8.80 24.98 20.29
C HIS A 30 8.57 23.55 19.76
N ALA A 31 7.35 23.06 19.88
CA ALA A 31 6.87 21.83 19.24
C ALA A 31 5.50 22.18 18.66
N SER A 32 5.54 23.02 17.64
CA SER A 32 4.39 23.47 16.85
C SER A 32 4.97 24.11 15.60
N PHE A 33 4.47 23.71 14.42
CA PHE A 33 4.96 24.02 13.08
C PHE A 33 6.18 23.21 12.67
N TRP A 34 5.94 22.00 12.15
CA TRP A 34 6.22 21.60 10.76
C TRP A 34 5.38 20.34 10.51
N ALA A 35 4.27 20.48 9.79
CA ALA A 35 3.65 19.34 9.11
C ALA A 35 4.47 19.17 7.84
N GLY A 36 5.20 18.06 7.71
CA GLY A 36 5.86 17.71 6.47
C GLY A 36 4.77 17.46 5.44
N GLY A 37 4.64 18.36 4.46
CA GLY A 37 3.79 18.10 3.32
C GLY A 37 4.51 17.11 2.42
N VAL A 38 3.91 15.96 2.20
CA VAL A 38 4.40 14.97 1.23
C VAL A 38 4.17 15.56 -0.16
N LEU A 39 5.25 15.63 -0.94
CA LEU A 39 5.21 16.10 -2.31
C LEU A 39 5.10 14.87 -3.20
N ILE A 40 3.92 14.61 -3.78
CA ILE A 40 3.77 13.55 -4.78
C ILE A 40 4.74 13.85 -5.94
N ALA A 41 5.65 12.91 -6.22
CA ALA A 41 6.58 13.02 -7.33
C ALA A 41 5.82 13.37 -8.63
N GLY A 42 6.32 14.34 -9.40
CA GLY A 42 5.76 14.71 -10.71
C GLY A 42 4.68 15.80 -10.74
N LEU A 43 4.06 16.19 -9.62
CA LEU A 43 3.18 17.37 -9.60
C LEU A 43 4.03 18.66 -9.50
N SER A 44 4.36 19.24 -10.65
CA SER A 44 4.93 20.58 -10.77
C SER A 44 3.92 21.64 -10.29
N MET A 45 3.66 21.75 -8.99
CA MET A 45 2.98 22.90 -8.40
C MET A 45 3.49 23.15 -6.98
N GLY A 46 4.02 24.35 -6.75
CA GLY A 46 3.97 24.93 -5.42
C GLY A 46 2.51 25.08 -5.01
N VAL A 47 2.04 24.18 -4.14
CA VAL A 47 0.82 24.16 -3.30
C VAL A 47 0.58 22.67 -2.98
N GLN A 48 0.38 22.36 -1.69
CA GLN A 48 -0.06 21.05 -1.18
C GLN A 48 -1.07 20.40 -2.14
N ALA A 49 -0.67 19.34 -2.85
CA ALA A 49 -1.59 18.63 -3.72
C ALA A 49 -2.55 17.80 -2.86
N GLN A 50 -3.63 18.44 -2.39
CA GLN A 50 -4.73 17.77 -1.67
C GLN A 50 -5.47 16.76 -2.56
N THR A 51 -5.21 16.79 -3.87
CA THR A 51 -5.95 16.03 -4.86
C THR A 51 -5.07 15.66 -6.06
N LEU A 52 -5.05 14.38 -6.41
CA LEU A 52 -4.55 13.83 -7.67
C LEU A 52 -5.75 13.43 -8.53
N THR A 53 -5.71 13.62 -9.85
CA THR A 53 -6.69 13.01 -10.76
C THR A 53 -6.02 11.90 -11.56
N LEU A 54 -6.66 10.75 -11.69
CA LEU A 54 -6.09 9.59 -12.40
C LEU A 54 -5.79 9.85 -13.89
N SER A 55 -6.35 10.91 -14.48
CA SER A 55 -5.99 11.37 -15.83
C SER A 55 -4.64 12.07 -15.92
N ASP A 56 -4.07 12.44 -14.79
CA ASP A 56 -2.82 13.20 -14.68
C ASP A 56 -1.61 12.28 -14.52
N LEU A 57 -1.82 10.95 -14.58
CA LEU A 57 -0.75 9.97 -14.59
C LEU A 57 0.06 10.07 -15.89
N ASP A 58 1.37 10.22 -15.77
CA ASP A 58 2.25 10.52 -16.91
C ASP A 58 3.50 9.64 -17.02
N GLY A 59 3.61 8.62 -16.16
CA GLY A 59 4.73 7.70 -16.06
C GLY A 59 5.80 8.11 -15.05
N HIS A 60 5.74 9.30 -14.46
CA HIS A 60 6.60 9.71 -13.33
C HIS A 60 5.88 9.65 -11.98
N ASN A 61 4.55 9.68 -11.98
CA ASN A 61 3.70 9.66 -10.80
C ASN A 61 2.75 8.45 -10.79
N GLY A 62 3.05 7.46 -11.65
CA GLY A 62 2.20 6.32 -11.92
C GLY A 62 1.82 6.21 -13.40
N PHE A 63 1.01 5.20 -13.71
CA PHE A 63 0.65 4.85 -15.08
C PHE A 63 -0.71 4.15 -15.16
N VAL A 64 -1.26 4.10 -16.37
CA VAL A 64 -2.57 3.50 -16.65
C VAL A 64 -2.41 2.13 -17.28
N ILE A 65 -3.12 1.12 -16.75
CA ILE A 65 -3.18 -0.24 -17.31
C ILE A 65 -4.52 -0.42 -18.02
N HIS A 66 -4.48 -0.65 -19.33
CA HIS A 66 -5.65 -0.90 -20.16
C HIS A 66 -5.93 -2.40 -20.29
N GLY A 67 -7.16 -2.79 -19.95
CA GLY A 67 -7.62 -4.17 -20.02
C GLY A 67 -7.66 -4.74 -21.43
N ALA A 68 -7.47 -6.06 -21.55
CA ALA A 68 -7.34 -6.75 -22.83
C ALA A 68 -8.64 -6.83 -23.66
N SER A 69 -9.82 -6.52 -23.11
CA SER A 69 -11.08 -6.46 -23.88
C SER A 69 -12.16 -5.59 -23.22
N LEU A 70 -12.63 -4.57 -23.96
CA LEU A 70 -13.66 -3.61 -23.53
C LEU A 70 -15.07 -4.23 -23.33
N ASN A 71 -15.26 -5.50 -23.70
CA ASN A 71 -16.58 -6.15 -23.76
C ASN A 71 -16.76 -7.27 -22.73
N SER A 72 -15.75 -7.54 -21.91
CA SER A 72 -15.71 -8.67 -20.98
C SER A 72 -15.29 -8.19 -19.58
N SER A 73 -16.17 -7.42 -18.94
CA SER A 73 -16.82 -7.77 -17.66
C SER A 73 -16.82 -6.73 -16.54
N PRO A 74 -17.89 -6.75 -15.70
CA PRO A 74 -17.84 -6.19 -14.34
C PRO A 74 -16.93 -7.04 -13.44
N GLY A 75 -16.08 -6.37 -12.67
CA GLY A 75 -15.15 -6.96 -11.71
C GLY A 75 -13.72 -6.79 -12.17
N ILE A 76 -13.01 -5.81 -11.59
CA ILE A 76 -11.56 -5.72 -11.67
C ILE A 76 -11.09 -5.92 -10.23
N ALA A 77 -10.35 -7.00 -10.00
CA ALA A 77 -9.59 -7.20 -8.77
C ALA A 77 -8.14 -6.83 -9.05
N VAL A 78 -7.50 -6.10 -8.14
CA VAL A 78 -6.09 -5.70 -8.26
C VAL A 78 -5.36 -6.02 -6.98
N SER A 79 -4.09 -6.39 -7.08
CA SER A 79 -3.20 -6.57 -5.94
C SER A 79 -1.73 -6.43 -6.35
N GLY A 80 -0.86 -6.02 -5.42
CA GLY A 80 0.57 -6.35 -5.50
C GLY A 80 0.78 -7.84 -5.24
N VAL A 81 1.81 -8.42 -5.85
CA VAL A 81 2.16 -9.84 -5.67
C VAL A 81 3.55 -10.07 -5.13
N GLY A 82 4.30 -9.01 -4.81
CA GLY A 82 5.72 -9.10 -4.48
C GLY A 82 6.55 -9.39 -5.73
N ASP A 83 7.80 -9.81 -5.56
CA ASP A 83 8.73 -10.09 -6.65
C ASP A 83 8.52 -11.53 -7.16
N VAL A 84 7.60 -11.72 -8.11
CA VAL A 84 7.28 -13.06 -8.63
C VAL A 84 8.27 -13.51 -9.70
N ASN A 85 9.09 -12.59 -10.22
CA ASN A 85 10.04 -12.85 -11.29
C ASN A 85 11.50 -12.95 -10.79
N GLY A 86 11.76 -12.61 -9.53
CA GLY A 86 13.04 -12.71 -8.85
C GLY A 86 14.06 -11.62 -9.21
N ASP A 87 13.61 -10.44 -9.68
CA ASP A 87 14.49 -9.32 -10.04
C ASP A 87 14.66 -8.25 -8.95
N GLY A 88 13.96 -8.40 -7.83
CA GLY A 88 13.99 -7.55 -6.66
C GLY A 88 13.09 -6.31 -6.75
N ILE A 89 12.15 -6.28 -7.69
CA ILE A 89 11.15 -5.22 -7.84
C ILE A 89 9.76 -5.86 -7.72
N ASP A 90 8.84 -5.17 -7.04
CA ASP A 90 7.51 -5.74 -6.82
C ASP A 90 6.67 -5.74 -8.10
N ASP A 91 5.89 -6.80 -8.25
CA ASP A 91 5.04 -7.05 -9.41
C ASP A 91 3.55 -6.89 -9.05
N LEU A 92 2.70 -6.79 -10.08
CA LEU A 92 1.26 -6.52 -9.94
C LEU A 92 0.44 -7.65 -10.56
N ILE A 93 -0.77 -7.88 -10.03
CA ILE A 93 -1.77 -8.74 -10.66
C ILE A 93 -3.11 -8.04 -10.84
N ILE A 94 -3.72 -8.25 -12.01
CA ILE A 94 -5.04 -7.73 -12.39
C ILE A 94 -5.94 -8.90 -12.78
N GLY A 95 -7.00 -9.12 -12.02
CA GLY A 95 -8.04 -10.12 -12.28
C GLY A 95 -9.18 -9.58 -13.14
N ILE A 96 -9.55 -10.34 -14.18
CA ILE A 96 -10.63 -10.06 -15.12
C ILE A 96 -11.53 -11.32 -15.21
N PRO A 97 -12.43 -11.55 -14.23
CA PRO A 97 -13.17 -12.79 -14.03
C PRO A 97 -14.08 -13.17 -15.19
N GLY A 98 -14.58 -12.21 -15.97
CA GLY A 98 -15.37 -12.53 -17.15
C GLY A 98 -14.63 -12.25 -18.46
N ALA A 99 -13.30 -12.31 -18.48
CA ALA A 99 -12.55 -12.49 -19.71
C ALA A 99 -12.89 -13.85 -20.35
N ASP A 100 -13.05 -13.88 -21.67
CA ASP A 100 -13.18 -15.11 -22.42
C ASP A 100 -11.81 -15.57 -22.92
N SER A 101 -11.14 -16.46 -22.18
CA SER A 101 -9.85 -17.04 -22.56
C SER A 101 -9.98 -18.20 -23.58
N GLY A 102 -11.11 -18.29 -24.28
CA GLY A 102 -11.40 -19.34 -25.27
C GLY A 102 -12.30 -20.46 -24.76
N ASN A 103 -12.72 -20.39 -23.50
CA ASN A 103 -13.57 -21.37 -22.82
C ASN A 103 -14.84 -20.76 -22.21
N GLY A 104 -15.33 -19.60 -22.66
CA GLY A 104 -16.65 -19.08 -22.29
C GLY A 104 -16.71 -18.49 -20.88
N PHE A 105 -16.16 -17.28 -20.71
CA PHE A 105 -16.12 -16.56 -19.43
C PHE A 105 -15.42 -17.34 -18.31
N SER A 106 -14.36 -18.07 -18.67
CA SER A 106 -13.48 -18.77 -17.74
C SER A 106 -12.71 -17.84 -16.81
N GLY A 107 -12.58 -16.57 -17.20
CA GLY A 107 -11.80 -15.57 -16.50
C GLY A 107 -10.32 -15.62 -16.87
N ALA A 108 -9.65 -14.51 -16.64
CA ALA A 108 -8.21 -14.36 -16.82
C ALA A 108 -7.65 -13.45 -15.73
N SER A 109 -6.37 -13.57 -15.46
CA SER A 109 -5.60 -12.59 -14.70
C SER A 109 -4.35 -12.22 -15.48
N TYR A 110 -3.72 -11.11 -15.15
CA TYR A 110 -2.53 -10.63 -15.83
C TYR A 110 -1.54 -10.18 -14.78
N VAL A 111 -0.34 -10.74 -14.82
CA VAL A 111 0.78 -10.28 -14.01
C VAL A 111 1.56 -9.27 -14.84
N VAL A 112 1.84 -8.11 -14.25
CA VAL A 112 2.66 -7.05 -14.84
C VAL A 112 3.91 -6.95 -14.00
N PHE A 113 5.08 -7.04 -14.64
CA PHE A 113 6.32 -6.92 -13.91
C PHE A 113 6.66 -5.45 -13.61
N GLY A 114 7.16 -5.21 -12.40
CA GLY A 114 7.75 -3.93 -12.01
C GLY A 114 8.98 -3.60 -12.86
N SER A 115 9.42 -2.34 -12.83
CA SER A 115 10.59 -1.93 -13.62
C SER A 115 11.21 -0.62 -13.14
N SER A 116 12.48 -0.70 -12.72
CA SER A 116 13.32 0.47 -12.43
C SER A 116 13.70 1.28 -13.68
N GLY A 117 13.40 0.75 -14.87
CA GLY A 117 13.59 1.45 -16.15
C GLY A 117 12.40 2.33 -16.53
N GLY A 118 11.33 2.32 -15.73
CA GLY A 118 10.05 2.98 -15.99
C GLY A 118 9.14 2.16 -16.91
N LEU A 119 7.84 2.16 -16.62
CA LEU A 119 6.79 1.47 -17.40
C LEU A 119 6.09 2.39 -18.42
N GLY A 120 6.51 3.66 -18.49
CA GLY A 120 5.86 4.69 -19.31
C GLY A 120 4.47 5.09 -18.76
N PRO A 121 3.75 6.01 -19.42
CA PRO A 121 2.45 6.50 -18.93
C PRO A 121 1.30 5.50 -19.05
N SER A 122 1.45 4.47 -19.90
CA SER A 122 0.41 3.48 -20.09
C SER A 122 0.93 2.11 -20.55
N LEU A 123 0.23 1.06 -20.13
CA LEU A 123 0.48 -0.33 -20.47
C LEU A 123 -0.80 -0.99 -21.01
N GLU A 124 -0.66 -1.77 -22.07
CA GLU A 124 -1.75 -2.57 -22.62
C GLU A 124 -1.56 -4.03 -22.17
N LEU A 125 -2.53 -4.64 -21.49
CA LEU A 125 -2.39 -6.05 -21.05
C LEU A 125 -2.17 -7.04 -22.20
N SER A 126 -2.54 -6.66 -23.42
CA SER A 126 -2.29 -7.45 -24.63
C SER A 126 -0.84 -7.42 -25.14
N SER A 127 0.00 -6.51 -24.62
CA SER A 127 1.43 -6.42 -24.96
C SER A 127 2.34 -7.26 -24.06
N LEU A 128 1.77 -7.96 -23.07
CA LEU A 128 2.53 -8.84 -22.19
C LEU A 128 3.08 -10.04 -22.96
N ASP A 129 4.39 -10.27 -22.86
CA ASP A 129 5.10 -11.26 -23.68
C ASP A 129 5.98 -12.25 -22.90
N GLY A 130 5.95 -12.17 -21.56
CA GLY A 130 6.79 -12.94 -20.65
C GLY A 130 8.03 -12.20 -20.16
N SER A 131 8.42 -11.09 -20.80
CA SER A 131 9.53 -10.23 -20.34
C SER A 131 9.10 -9.01 -19.52
N ASN A 132 7.83 -8.64 -19.60
CA ASN A 132 7.21 -7.49 -18.93
C ASN A 132 5.93 -7.90 -18.16
N GLY A 133 5.76 -9.20 -17.95
CA GLY A 133 4.55 -9.80 -17.39
C GLY A 133 3.96 -10.87 -18.30
N PHE A 134 2.86 -11.49 -17.86
CA PHE A 134 2.23 -12.62 -18.55
C PHE A 134 0.74 -12.73 -18.22
N ALA A 135 -0.02 -13.43 -19.07
CA ALA A 135 -1.42 -13.73 -18.84
C ALA A 135 -1.63 -15.08 -18.12
N ILE A 136 -2.50 -15.12 -17.13
CA ILE A 136 -2.97 -16.33 -16.47
C ILE A 136 -4.38 -16.63 -16.98
N LYS A 137 -4.60 -17.84 -17.51
CA LYS A 137 -5.88 -18.21 -18.12
C LYS A 137 -6.68 -19.17 -17.26
N GLY A 138 -7.95 -18.83 -17.06
CA GLY A 138 -8.94 -19.67 -16.38
C GLY A 138 -9.18 -21.01 -17.08
N VAL A 139 -9.66 -21.99 -16.30
CA VAL A 139 -9.76 -23.39 -16.71
C VAL A 139 -11.06 -23.68 -17.48
N GLY A 140 -12.21 -23.60 -16.81
CA GLY A 140 -13.52 -23.96 -17.31
C GLY A 140 -14.45 -22.76 -17.48
N ALA A 141 -15.51 -22.96 -18.27
CA ALA A 141 -16.51 -21.92 -18.53
C ALA A 141 -17.21 -21.47 -17.24
N PHE A 142 -17.35 -20.16 -17.04
CA PHE A 142 -17.99 -19.56 -15.87
C PHE A 142 -17.31 -19.87 -14.52
N ASP A 143 -16.06 -20.32 -14.52
CA ASP A 143 -15.28 -20.51 -13.28
C ASP A 143 -14.97 -19.16 -12.59
N ASN A 144 -15.00 -18.05 -13.36
CA ASN A 144 -14.71 -16.70 -12.92
C ASN A 144 -13.31 -16.54 -12.31
N ALA A 145 -12.29 -17.19 -12.89
CA ALA A 145 -10.92 -17.06 -12.41
C ALA A 145 -10.45 -15.61 -12.51
N GLY A 146 -9.91 -15.08 -11.40
CA GLY A 146 -9.54 -13.68 -11.28
C GLY A 146 -10.62 -12.80 -10.65
N ILE A 147 -11.65 -13.40 -10.02
CA ILE A 147 -12.62 -12.62 -9.20
C ILE A 147 -11.92 -11.94 -8.03
N ALA A 148 -10.88 -12.59 -7.52
CA ALA A 148 -10.01 -12.17 -6.45
C ALA A 148 -8.59 -12.64 -6.78
N VAL A 149 -7.61 -11.80 -6.50
CA VAL A 149 -6.19 -12.02 -6.77
C VAL A 149 -5.38 -11.41 -5.63
N SER A 150 -4.27 -12.02 -5.26
CA SER A 150 -3.38 -11.50 -4.22
C SER A 150 -1.99 -12.13 -4.30
N GLY A 151 -0.96 -11.43 -3.84
CA GLY A 151 0.29 -12.06 -3.41
C GLY A 151 0.07 -12.92 -2.18
N VAL A 152 0.78 -14.04 -2.10
CA VAL A 152 0.79 -14.91 -0.92
C VAL A 152 2.18 -15.04 -0.29
N GLY A 153 3.16 -14.29 -0.80
CA GLY A 153 4.57 -14.41 -0.43
C GLY A 153 5.14 -15.76 -0.86
N ASP A 154 6.33 -16.10 -0.40
CA ASP A 154 6.97 -17.39 -0.67
C ASP A 154 6.33 -18.55 0.13
N VAL A 155 5.33 -19.22 -0.45
CA VAL A 155 4.64 -20.35 0.20
C VAL A 155 5.39 -21.67 0.04
N ASN A 156 6.35 -21.72 -0.89
CA ASN A 156 7.06 -22.93 -1.27
C ASN A 156 8.50 -23.01 -0.71
N GLY A 157 9.02 -21.90 -0.18
CA GLY A 157 10.32 -21.76 0.46
C GLY A 157 11.51 -21.61 -0.50
N ASP A 158 11.29 -21.14 -1.73
CA ASP A 158 12.36 -20.95 -2.73
C ASP A 158 12.95 -19.53 -2.76
N GLY A 159 12.38 -18.61 -1.99
CA GLY A 159 12.79 -17.22 -1.85
C GLY A 159 12.25 -16.29 -2.92
N ILE A 160 11.23 -16.70 -3.69
CA ILE A 160 10.53 -15.88 -4.68
C ILE A 160 9.06 -15.81 -4.28
N ASP A 161 8.43 -14.65 -4.45
CA ASP A 161 7.04 -14.49 -4.06
C ASP A 161 6.10 -15.27 -4.99
N ASP A 162 5.07 -15.86 -4.38
CA ASP A 162 4.02 -16.61 -5.07
C ASP A 162 2.71 -15.80 -5.08
N LEU A 163 1.78 -16.17 -5.97
CA LEU A 163 0.49 -15.51 -6.10
C LEU A 163 -0.68 -16.49 -6.09
N ILE A 164 -1.88 -15.98 -5.79
CA ILE A 164 -3.12 -16.76 -5.81
C ILE A 164 -4.21 -16.10 -6.68
N VAL A 165 -4.93 -16.94 -7.42
CA VAL A 165 -6.10 -16.55 -8.23
C VAL A 165 -7.34 -17.30 -7.75
N GLY A 166 -8.36 -16.57 -7.31
CA GLY A 166 -9.66 -17.11 -6.91
C GLY A 166 -10.60 -17.39 -8.08
N ALA A 167 -11.34 -18.49 -8.01
CA ALA A 167 -12.29 -18.95 -9.04
C ALA A 167 -13.53 -19.62 -8.39
N PRO A 168 -14.47 -18.83 -7.83
CA PRO A 168 -15.59 -19.33 -7.03
C PRO A 168 -16.66 -20.08 -7.84
N GLY A 169 -16.57 -20.05 -9.17
CA GLY A 169 -17.46 -20.79 -10.07
C GLY A 169 -17.06 -22.24 -10.30
N VAL A 170 -15.87 -22.66 -9.84
CA VAL A 170 -15.35 -24.03 -10.07
C VAL A 170 -16.23 -25.09 -9.41
N ASP A 171 -16.49 -26.18 -10.15
CA ASP A 171 -17.42 -27.24 -9.77
C ASP A 171 -16.75 -28.55 -9.30
N SER A 172 -15.45 -28.55 -8.99
CA SER A 172 -14.65 -29.75 -8.66
C SER A 172 -15.29 -30.65 -7.60
N ASN A 173 -15.90 -30.06 -6.57
CA ASN A 173 -16.56 -30.77 -5.47
C ASN A 173 -18.08 -30.51 -5.41
N GLY A 174 -18.67 -30.23 -6.57
CA GLY A 174 -20.09 -29.92 -6.73
C GLY A 174 -20.30 -28.47 -7.16
N SER A 175 -21.55 -28.15 -7.55
CA SER A 175 -21.86 -26.87 -8.19
C SER A 175 -21.43 -25.68 -7.33
N GLY A 176 -20.61 -24.77 -7.86
CA GLY A 176 -20.12 -23.58 -7.17
C GLY A 176 -19.31 -23.91 -5.91
N SER A 177 -18.59 -25.03 -5.89
CA SER A 177 -17.68 -25.33 -4.78
C SER A 177 -16.56 -24.29 -4.64
N GLY A 178 -16.16 -23.71 -5.78
CA GLY A 178 -15.08 -22.75 -5.87
C GLY A 178 -13.69 -23.40 -5.79
N ALA A 179 -12.69 -22.61 -6.15
CA ALA A 179 -11.29 -22.99 -6.05
C ALA A 179 -10.39 -21.75 -5.92
N GLY A 180 -9.18 -21.97 -5.43
CA GLY A 180 -8.03 -21.08 -5.59
C GLY A 180 -6.96 -21.76 -6.42
N TYR A 181 -6.12 -20.99 -7.10
CA TYR A 181 -4.96 -21.50 -7.83
C TYR A 181 -3.73 -20.72 -7.39
N VAL A 182 -2.78 -21.41 -6.79
CA VAL A 182 -1.48 -20.82 -6.44
C VAL A 182 -0.54 -21.01 -7.61
N VAL A 183 0.12 -19.95 -8.05
CA VAL A 183 1.15 -19.96 -9.10
C VAL A 183 2.46 -19.58 -8.44
N PHE A 184 3.49 -20.40 -8.63
CA PHE A 184 4.78 -20.11 -8.03
C PHE A 184 5.56 -19.08 -8.82
N GLY A 185 6.28 -18.23 -8.09
CA GLY A 185 7.28 -17.32 -8.63
C GLY A 185 8.41 -18.08 -9.34
N SER A 186 9.13 -17.41 -10.24
CA SER A 186 10.21 -18.03 -11.00
C SER A 186 11.22 -17.04 -11.58
N SER A 187 12.46 -17.16 -11.11
CA SER A 187 13.65 -16.53 -11.72
C SER A 187 14.07 -17.15 -13.05
N GLY A 188 13.45 -18.28 -13.43
CA GLY A 188 13.63 -18.90 -14.75
C GLY A 188 12.90 -18.14 -15.88
N GLY A 189 12.11 -17.13 -15.52
CA GLY A 189 11.26 -16.35 -16.42
C GLY A 189 9.96 -17.04 -16.77
N PHE A 190 9.00 -16.25 -17.27
CA PHE A 190 7.69 -16.72 -17.67
C PHE A 190 7.52 -16.68 -19.19
N GLY A 191 6.68 -17.57 -19.71
CA GLY A 191 6.14 -17.40 -21.06
C GLY A 191 5.08 -16.29 -21.10
N PRO A 192 4.59 -15.91 -22.29
CA PRO A 192 3.53 -14.88 -22.42
C PRO A 192 2.20 -15.29 -21.77
N SER A 193 1.99 -16.59 -21.52
CA SER A 193 0.81 -17.06 -20.82
C SER A 193 1.04 -18.36 -20.04
N LEU A 194 0.33 -18.49 -18.92
CA LEU A 194 0.22 -19.69 -18.09
C LEU A 194 -1.25 -20.16 -18.05
N GLU A 195 -1.47 -21.45 -18.28
CA GLU A 195 -2.79 -22.07 -18.17
C GLU A 195 -2.94 -22.63 -16.75
N LEU A 196 -3.98 -22.26 -15.99
CA LEU A 196 -4.17 -22.76 -14.62
C LEU A 196 -4.34 -24.29 -14.56
N SER A 197 -4.79 -24.91 -15.66
CA SER A 197 -4.87 -26.37 -15.78
C SER A 197 -3.51 -27.08 -15.92
N SER A 198 -2.43 -26.32 -16.11
CA SER A 198 -1.06 -26.83 -16.23
C SER A 198 -0.29 -26.87 -14.91
N LEU A 199 -0.92 -26.44 -13.81
CA LEU A 199 -0.33 -26.51 -12.48
C LEU A 199 -0.16 -27.97 -12.04
N ASP A 200 1.05 -28.34 -11.63
CA ASP A 200 1.43 -29.73 -11.36
C ASP A 200 2.13 -29.98 -10.01
N GLY A 201 2.23 -28.95 -9.18
CA GLY A 201 2.95 -28.95 -7.91
C GLY A 201 4.40 -28.44 -8.00
N SER A 202 4.96 -28.30 -9.21
CA SER A 202 6.29 -27.71 -9.43
C SER A 202 6.27 -26.25 -9.89
N ASN A 203 5.14 -25.78 -10.40
CA ASN A 203 4.89 -24.41 -10.87
C ASN A 203 3.66 -23.78 -10.19
N GLY A 204 3.20 -24.39 -9.09
CA GLY A 204 1.97 -24.04 -8.40
C GLY A 204 1.00 -25.22 -8.30
N PHE A 205 -0.17 -25.00 -7.72
CA PHE A 205 -1.16 -26.03 -7.43
C PHE A 205 -2.59 -25.46 -7.32
N ALA A 206 -3.59 -26.33 -7.50
CA ALA A 206 -4.99 -25.98 -7.29
C ALA A 206 -5.43 -26.25 -5.84
N ILE A 207 -6.32 -25.41 -5.31
CA ILE A 207 -6.99 -25.61 -4.02
C ILE A 207 -8.49 -25.75 -4.29
N ASN A 208 -9.03 -26.95 -4.12
CA ASN A 208 -10.43 -27.24 -4.41
C ASN A 208 -11.32 -26.96 -3.18
N GLY A 209 -12.44 -26.26 -3.39
CA GLY A 209 -13.43 -25.94 -2.36
C GLY A 209 -14.01 -27.18 -1.68
N ALA A 210 -14.43 -27.08 -0.41
CA ALA A 210 -14.74 -28.27 0.39
C ALA A 210 -16.10 -28.92 0.05
N GLY A 211 -17.05 -28.15 -0.49
CA GLY A 211 -18.40 -28.63 -0.81
C GLY A 211 -19.13 -27.74 -1.80
N ALA A 212 -20.28 -28.21 -2.29
CA ALA A 212 -21.11 -27.46 -3.24
C ALA A 212 -21.68 -26.16 -2.64
N PHE A 213 -21.75 -25.11 -3.47
CA PHE A 213 -22.29 -23.78 -3.17
C PHE A 213 -21.52 -23.01 -2.08
N GLU A 214 -20.29 -23.42 -1.76
CA GLU A 214 -19.47 -22.72 -0.77
C GLU A 214 -18.78 -21.48 -1.34
N ASN A 215 -18.59 -21.44 -2.67
CA ASN A 215 -17.93 -20.34 -3.38
C ASN A 215 -16.53 -20.01 -2.83
N ALA A 216 -15.74 -21.05 -2.53
CA ALA A 216 -14.34 -20.86 -2.12
C ALA A 216 -13.56 -20.07 -3.20
N GLY A 217 -12.69 -19.16 -2.76
CA GLY A 217 -11.94 -18.29 -3.67
C GLY A 217 -12.69 -17.03 -4.08
N ILE A 218 -13.79 -16.69 -3.40
CA ILE A 218 -14.45 -15.38 -3.54
C ILE A 218 -13.55 -14.24 -3.06
N SER A 219 -12.70 -14.53 -2.07
CA SER A 219 -11.68 -13.66 -1.50
C SER A 219 -10.46 -14.52 -1.18
N VAL A 220 -9.27 -13.96 -1.39
CA VAL A 220 -7.97 -14.62 -1.21
C VAL A 220 -6.96 -13.58 -0.73
N SER A 221 -6.00 -14.00 0.10
CA SER A 221 -4.91 -13.14 0.56
C SER A 221 -3.75 -13.98 1.09
N GLY A 222 -2.54 -13.45 1.07
CA GLY A 222 -1.47 -13.92 1.96
C GLY A 222 -1.90 -13.81 3.42
N ALA A 223 -1.52 -14.81 4.23
CA ALA A 223 -1.82 -14.86 5.65
C ALA A 223 -0.60 -14.47 6.51
N GLY A 224 0.59 -14.35 5.92
CA GLY A 224 1.85 -14.29 6.67
C GLY A 224 2.20 -15.65 7.27
N ASP A 225 3.12 -15.71 8.23
CA ASP A 225 3.51 -16.95 8.93
C ASP A 225 2.62 -17.13 10.17
N VAL A 226 1.41 -17.68 9.98
CA VAL A 226 0.42 -17.81 11.07
C VAL A 226 0.70 -19.00 11.99
N ASN A 227 1.52 -19.95 11.53
CA ASN A 227 1.89 -21.13 12.29
C ASN A 227 3.29 -21.01 12.93
N GLY A 228 4.07 -20.00 12.57
CA GLY A 228 5.39 -19.68 13.10
C GLY A 228 6.52 -20.60 12.61
N ASP A 229 6.40 -21.21 11.43
CA ASP A 229 7.39 -22.11 10.82
C ASP A 229 8.37 -21.42 9.87
N GLY A 230 8.13 -20.14 9.57
CA GLY A 230 8.96 -19.28 8.75
C GLY A 230 8.65 -19.32 7.26
N LEU A 231 7.55 -19.96 6.84
CA LEU A 231 7.03 -19.90 5.48
C LEU A 231 5.76 -19.04 5.45
N SER A 232 5.49 -18.43 4.30
CA SER A 232 4.23 -17.72 4.12
C SER A 232 3.07 -18.70 4.01
N ASP A 233 1.99 -18.41 4.71
CA ASP A 233 0.71 -19.10 4.63
C ASP A 233 -0.27 -18.27 3.78
N LEU A 234 -1.40 -18.87 3.39
CA LEU A 234 -2.47 -18.17 2.66
C LEU A 234 -3.83 -18.40 3.29
N ILE A 235 -4.76 -17.48 3.04
CA ILE A 235 -6.16 -17.56 3.45
C ILE A 235 -7.11 -17.39 2.26
N MET A 236 -8.18 -18.18 2.27
CA MET A 236 -9.23 -18.15 1.26
C MET A 236 -10.62 -18.14 1.89
N GLY A 237 -11.48 -17.24 1.45
CA GLY A 237 -12.86 -17.12 1.90
C GLY A 237 -13.83 -18.00 1.11
N ALA A 238 -14.89 -18.46 1.78
CA ALA A 238 -15.98 -19.27 1.24
C ALA A 238 -17.30 -18.89 1.93
N TYR A 239 -17.88 -17.75 1.54
CA TYR A 239 -19.04 -17.17 2.21
C TYR A 239 -20.32 -18.03 2.16
N GLY A 240 -20.42 -18.94 1.17
CA GLY A 240 -21.54 -19.86 1.04
C GLY A 240 -21.44 -21.09 1.95
N ALA A 241 -20.29 -21.32 2.57
CA ALA A 241 -20.08 -22.43 3.49
C ALA A 241 -21.10 -22.39 4.65
N SER A 242 -21.45 -23.56 5.16
CA SER A 242 -22.51 -23.69 6.15
C SER A 242 -22.14 -24.49 7.40
N PRO A 243 -20.96 -24.26 8.03
CA PRO A 243 -20.54 -25.01 9.21
C PRO A 243 -21.49 -24.85 10.40
N ASN A 244 -22.08 -23.65 10.57
CA ASN A 244 -22.96 -23.31 11.69
C ASN A 244 -24.35 -22.83 11.24
N GLY A 245 -24.79 -23.27 10.06
CA GLY A 245 -26.07 -22.90 9.46
C GLY A 245 -25.89 -22.35 8.04
N SER A 246 -27.00 -22.26 7.30
CA SER A 246 -27.00 -21.84 5.89
C SER A 246 -26.25 -20.52 5.68
N GLY A 247 -25.20 -20.51 4.86
CA GLY A 247 -24.43 -19.31 4.55
C GLY A 247 -23.81 -18.64 5.78
N SER A 248 -23.42 -19.43 6.79
CA SER A 248 -22.63 -18.90 7.91
C SER A 248 -21.24 -18.45 7.47
N GLY A 249 -20.76 -19.01 6.36
CA GLY A 249 -19.48 -18.72 5.76
C GLY A 249 -18.32 -19.41 6.48
N ALA A 250 -17.17 -19.41 5.81
CA ALA A 250 -15.91 -19.91 6.35
C ALA A 250 -14.72 -19.18 5.71
N GLY A 251 -13.62 -19.12 6.45
CA GLY A 251 -12.29 -18.94 5.90
C GLY A 251 -11.54 -20.27 5.94
N TYR A 252 -10.54 -20.44 5.08
CA TYR A 252 -9.65 -21.60 5.09
C TYR A 252 -8.22 -21.11 4.99
N VAL A 253 -7.38 -21.54 5.93
CA VAL A 253 -5.95 -21.26 5.93
C VAL A 253 -5.23 -22.50 5.40
N VAL A 254 -4.30 -22.30 4.47
CA VAL A 254 -3.41 -23.35 3.94
C VAL A 254 -1.99 -22.95 4.30
N PHE A 255 -1.24 -23.87 4.90
CA PHE A 255 0.13 -23.59 5.31
C PHE A 255 1.13 -23.71 4.17
N GLY A 256 2.16 -22.87 4.20
CA GLY A 256 3.35 -22.99 3.37
C GLY A 256 4.07 -24.32 3.58
N SER A 257 4.83 -24.78 2.58
CA SER A 257 5.55 -26.06 2.67
C SER A 257 6.79 -26.12 1.79
N SER A 258 7.95 -26.18 2.44
CA SER A 258 9.24 -26.55 1.80
C SER A 258 9.33 -28.02 1.40
N GLY A 259 8.36 -28.85 1.82
CA GLY A 259 8.24 -30.24 1.38
C GLY A 259 7.70 -30.39 -0.05
N GLY A 260 7.31 -29.28 -0.68
CA GLY A 260 6.64 -29.21 -1.97
C GLY A 260 5.14 -29.50 -1.88
N PHE A 261 4.43 -29.16 -2.95
CA PHE A 261 2.99 -29.37 -3.08
C PHE A 261 2.68 -30.43 -4.14
N GLY A 262 1.56 -31.14 -3.98
CA GLY A 262 0.97 -31.90 -5.08
C GLY A 262 0.29 -30.97 -6.08
N PRO A 263 -0.23 -31.49 -7.21
CA PRO A 263 -0.97 -30.68 -8.18
C PRO A 263 -2.26 -30.08 -7.63
N SER A 264 -2.81 -30.66 -6.56
CA SER A 264 -4.03 -30.18 -5.92
C SER A 264 -4.07 -30.45 -4.42
N LEU A 265 -4.74 -29.55 -3.68
CA LEU A 265 -5.09 -29.65 -2.27
C LEU A 265 -6.62 -29.55 -2.11
N GLU A 266 -7.20 -30.35 -1.22
CA GLU A 266 -8.63 -30.34 -0.92
C GLU A 266 -8.88 -29.62 0.41
N LEU A 267 -9.71 -28.56 0.42
CA LEU A 267 -10.02 -27.83 1.67
C LEU A 267 -10.69 -28.72 2.72
N SER A 268 -11.46 -29.73 2.28
CA SER A 268 -12.07 -30.73 3.17
C SER A 268 -11.05 -31.65 3.86
N GLY A 269 -9.80 -31.65 3.39
CA GLY A 269 -8.68 -32.44 3.90
C GLY A 269 -7.73 -31.69 4.84
N LEU A 270 -8.04 -30.44 5.20
CA LEU A 270 -7.26 -29.69 6.18
C LEU A 270 -7.37 -30.33 7.57
N ASP A 271 -6.24 -30.54 8.24
CA ASP A 271 -6.18 -31.32 9.49
C ASP A 271 -5.43 -30.64 10.65
N GLY A 272 -5.05 -29.38 10.47
CA GLY A 272 -4.26 -28.60 11.43
C GLY A 272 -2.75 -28.73 11.25
N SER A 273 -2.28 -29.66 10.41
CA SER A 273 -0.85 -29.79 10.04
C SER A 273 -0.51 -29.21 8.67
N ASN A 274 -1.52 -29.05 7.80
CA ASN A 274 -1.42 -28.48 6.45
C ASN A 274 -2.32 -27.24 6.27
N GLY A 275 -2.88 -26.72 7.37
CA GLY A 275 -3.88 -25.66 7.39
C GLY A 275 -5.11 -26.05 8.21
N PHE A 276 -6.10 -25.15 8.26
CA PHE A 276 -7.31 -25.33 9.06
C PHE A 276 -8.49 -24.50 8.53
N ALA A 277 -9.71 -24.88 8.89
CA ALA A 277 -10.92 -24.11 8.61
C ALA A 277 -11.24 -23.11 9.73
N ILE A 278 -11.75 -21.93 9.37
CA ILE A 278 -12.30 -20.90 10.26
C ILE A 278 -13.80 -20.85 10.02
N ASN A 279 -14.59 -21.40 10.94
CA ASN A 279 -16.03 -21.55 10.79
C ASN A 279 -16.78 -20.29 11.24
N GLY A 280 -17.65 -19.78 10.36
CA GLY A 280 -18.54 -18.64 10.61
C GLY A 280 -19.49 -18.85 11.79
N VAL A 281 -20.04 -17.76 12.34
CA VAL A 281 -20.78 -17.80 13.62
C VAL A 281 -22.22 -18.31 13.47
N GLY A 282 -23.03 -17.60 12.69
CA GLY A 282 -24.46 -17.85 12.55
C GLY A 282 -24.91 -17.88 11.09
N ALA A 283 -26.10 -18.43 10.84
CA ALA A 283 -26.63 -18.51 9.49
C ALA A 283 -26.79 -17.13 8.83
N PHE A 284 -26.39 -17.03 7.57
CA PHE A 284 -26.41 -15.81 6.74
C PHE A 284 -25.47 -14.70 7.20
N ASP A 285 -24.48 -14.98 8.07
CA ASP A 285 -23.47 -14.00 8.46
C ASP A 285 -22.43 -13.74 7.34
N SER A 286 -22.32 -14.66 6.38
CA SER A 286 -21.44 -14.56 5.21
C SER A 286 -19.95 -14.38 5.55
N ALA A 287 -19.45 -15.06 6.59
CA ALA A 287 -18.03 -15.00 6.96
C ALA A 287 -17.12 -15.47 5.80
N GLY A 288 -16.01 -14.78 5.58
CA GLY A 288 -15.12 -15.06 4.45
C GLY A 288 -15.56 -14.39 3.15
N ILE A 289 -16.49 -13.42 3.20
CA ILE A 289 -16.68 -12.50 2.07
C ILE A 289 -15.41 -11.72 1.78
N SER A 290 -14.69 -11.33 2.84
CA SER A 290 -13.37 -10.71 2.77
C SER A 290 -12.45 -11.39 3.79
N VAL A 291 -11.18 -11.56 3.42
CA VAL A 291 -10.12 -12.14 4.26
C VAL A 291 -8.83 -11.39 4.00
N SER A 292 -7.96 -11.31 5.01
CA SER A 292 -6.63 -10.72 4.88
C SER A 292 -5.72 -11.22 6.01
N GLY A 293 -4.41 -11.27 5.76
CA GLY A 293 -3.42 -11.26 6.83
C GLY A 293 -3.53 -9.96 7.64
N ALA A 294 -3.37 -10.06 8.95
CA ALA A 294 -3.44 -8.94 9.88
C ALA A 294 -2.07 -8.47 10.38
N GLY A 295 -1.00 -9.24 10.11
CA GLY A 295 0.29 -9.09 10.78
C GLY A 295 0.19 -9.41 12.26
N ASP A 296 1.23 -9.12 13.05
CA ASP A 296 1.23 -9.34 14.50
C ASP A 296 0.46 -8.23 15.23
N VAL A 297 -0.84 -8.40 15.43
CA VAL A 297 -1.68 -7.39 16.10
C VAL A 297 -1.65 -7.50 17.62
N ASN A 298 -1.20 -8.65 18.14
CA ASN A 298 -1.21 -8.95 19.57
C ASN A 298 0.20 -8.84 20.22
N GLY A 299 1.24 -8.75 19.40
CA GLY A 299 2.63 -8.54 19.80
C GLY A 299 3.38 -9.81 20.20
N ASP A 300 2.98 -10.99 19.73
CA ASP A 300 3.62 -12.28 20.04
C ASP A 300 4.63 -12.76 18.98
N GLY A 301 4.79 -12.00 17.89
CA GLY A 301 5.73 -12.26 16.81
C GLY A 301 5.29 -13.40 15.89
N ILE A 302 3.98 -13.61 15.74
CA ILE A 302 3.34 -14.51 14.79
C ILE A 302 2.28 -13.70 14.06
N ASP A 303 2.11 -13.94 12.76
CA ASP A 303 1.10 -13.22 12.00
C ASP A 303 -0.31 -13.68 12.38
N ASP A 304 -1.21 -12.72 12.48
CA ASP A 304 -2.63 -12.91 12.77
C ASP A 304 -3.46 -12.78 11.48
N LEU A 305 -4.76 -13.06 11.57
CA LEU A 305 -5.68 -13.06 10.43
C LEU A 305 -6.92 -12.22 10.73
N ILE A 306 -7.54 -11.66 9.70
CA ILE A 306 -8.86 -11.04 9.79
C ILE A 306 -9.85 -11.62 8.76
N VAL A 307 -11.06 -11.93 9.21
CA VAL A 307 -12.17 -12.46 8.41
C VAL A 307 -13.39 -11.56 8.53
N GLY A 308 -13.87 -11.04 7.41
CA GLY A 308 -15.08 -10.21 7.33
C GLY A 308 -16.37 -11.02 7.17
N ALA A 309 -17.43 -10.56 7.83
CA ALA A 309 -18.78 -11.11 7.82
C ALA A 309 -19.80 -9.95 7.78
N PRO A 310 -19.99 -9.30 6.62
CA PRO A 310 -20.77 -8.05 6.52
C PRO A 310 -22.26 -8.19 6.84
N ASP A 311 -22.77 -9.42 6.86
CA ASP A 311 -24.18 -9.71 7.15
C ASP A 311 -24.39 -10.19 8.60
N ALA A 312 -23.32 -10.28 9.39
CA ALA A 312 -23.37 -10.79 10.76
C ALA A 312 -24.39 -10.05 11.62
N TYR A 313 -25.19 -10.82 12.36
CA TYR A 313 -26.22 -10.29 13.25
C TYR A 313 -25.63 -9.80 14.58
N THR A 314 -25.05 -8.60 14.57
CA THR A 314 -24.51 -7.90 15.75
C THR A 314 -25.45 -6.78 16.22
N ASN A 315 -25.35 -6.34 17.48
CA ASN A 315 -26.08 -5.16 17.98
C ASN A 315 -27.60 -5.08 17.68
N SER A 316 -28.30 -6.23 17.66
CA SER A 316 -29.74 -6.36 17.36
C SER A 316 -30.14 -6.14 15.89
N GLY A 317 -29.20 -6.29 14.95
CA GLY A 317 -29.48 -6.29 13.50
C GLY A 317 -28.28 -6.72 12.66
N THR A 318 -28.33 -6.52 11.34
CA THR A 318 -27.25 -6.88 10.41
C THR A 318 -26.28 -5.70 10.27
N SER A 319 -25.55 -5.37 11.34
CA SER A 319 -24.51 -4.33 11.32
C SER A 319 -23.19 -4.82 10.72
N GLY A 320 -23.00 -6.14 10.62
CA GLY A 320 -21.77 -6.76 10.15
C GLY A 320 -20.73 -6.94 11.26
N ALA A 321 -19.67 -7.70 10.95
CA ALA A 321 -18.55 -7.95 11.85
C ALA A 321 -17.25 -8.21 11.08
N GLY A 322 -16.13 -7.93 11.73
CA GLY A 322 -14.83 -8.54 11.45
C GLY A 322 -14.45 -9.50 12.57
N TYR A 323 -13.63 -10.49 12.29
CA TYR A 323 -13.11 -11.41 13.30
C TYR A 323 -11.61 -11.56 13.13
N VAL A 324 -10.87 -11.28 14.20
CA VAL A 324 -9.42 -11.47 14.23
C VAL A 324 -9.14 -12.82 14.84
N VAL A 325 -8.28 -13.62 14.19
CA VAL A 325 -7.81 -14.92 14.68
C VAL A 325 -6.30 -14.82 14.89
N PHE A 326 -5.84 -15.16 16.08
CA PHE A 326 -4.41 -15.06 16.37
C PHE A 326 -3.62 -16.26 15.84
N GLY A 327 -2.42 -15.97 15.34
CA GLY A 327 -1.40 -16.95 14.97
C GLY A 327 -0.99 -17.83 16.15
N SER A 328 -0.42 -19.01 15.86
CA SER A 328 -0.02 -19.95 16.91
C SER A 328 1.08 -20.94 16.50
N ARG A 329 2.25 -20.78 17.13
CA ARG A 329 3.35 -21.78 17.13
C ARG A 329 3.01 -23.11 17.78
N ARG A 330 1.86 -23.19 18.47
CA ARG A 330 1.37 -24.46 19.06
C ARG A 330 0.59 -25.30 18.04
N GLY A 331 0.39 -24.77 16.83
CA GLY A 331 -0.43 -25.35 15.80
C GLY A 331 -1.92 -25.09 16.03
N PHE A 332 -2.72 -25.57 15.08
CA PHE A 332 -4.17 -25.42 15.04
C PHE A 332 -4.86 -26.78 15.05
N ALA A 333 -6.11 -26.81 15.52
CA ALA A 333 -7.01 -27.92 15.23
C ALA A 333 -7.47 -27.85 13.77
N PRO A 334 -8.05 -28.92 13.19
CA PRO A 334 -8.60 -28.88 11.83
C PRO A 334 -9.63 -27.77 11.59
N SER A 335 -10.33 -27.33 12.66
CA SER A 335 -11.24 -26.20 12.60
C SER A 335 -11.17 -25.31 13.84
N LEU A 336 -11.37 -24.02 13.63
CA LEU A 336 -11.54 -22.98 14.63
C LEU A 336 -12.93 -22.36 14.48
N GLU A 337 -13.64 -22.19 15.59
CA GLU A 337 -14.98 -21.59 15.59
C GLU A 337 -14.91 -20.12 15.99
N LEU A 338 -15.38 -19.21 15.12
CA LEU A 338 -15.36 -17.77 15.41
C LEU A 338 -16.18 -17.39 16.65
N LEU A 339 -17.20 -18.18 16.98
CA LEU A 339 -18.02 -17.98 18.19
C LEU A 339 -17.24 -18.21 19.50
N ASN A 340 -16.09 -18.90 19.42
CA ASN A 340 -15.25 -19.28 20.58
C ASN A 340 -14.04 -18.36 20.77
N LEU A 341 -13.96 -17.25 20.02
CA LEU A 341 -12.96 -16.22 20.24
C LEU A 341 -13.12 -15.62 21.64
N ASN A 342 -12.01 -15.48 22.36
CA ASN A 342 -12.03 -15.14 23.79
C ASN A 342 -10.97 -14.12 24.23
N GLY A 343 -10.32 -13.46 23.27
CA GLY A 343 -9.25 -12.50 23.53
C GLY A 343 -7.85 -13.12 23.66
N ASN A 344 -7.73 -14.46 23.79
CA ASN A 344 -6.42 -15.15 23.78
C ASN A 344 -6.15 -15.91 22.48
N ASN A 345 -7.16 -16.12 21.65
CA ASN A 345 -7.09 -16.81 20.35
C ASN A 345 -7.66 -15.93 19.22
N GLY A 346 -7.80 -14.63 19.48
CA GLY A 346 -8.50 -13.69 18.64
C GLY A 346 -9.74 -13.07 19.32
N PHE A 347 -10.42 -12.19 18.60
CA PHE A 347 -11.56 -11.41 19.08
C PHE A 347 -12.49 -10.99 17.94
N ALA A 348 -13.76 -10.69 18.26
CA ALA A 348 -14.72 -10.15 17.32
C ALA A 348 -14.68 -8.62 17.29
N ILE A 349 -14.93 -8.03 16.12
CA ILE A 349 -15.10 -6.59 15.87
C ILE A 349 -16.53 -6.38 15.40
N ASN A 350 -17.37 -5.78 16.24
CA ASN A 350 -18.81 -5.64 15.97
C ASN A 350 -19.12 -4.30 15.29
N GLY A 351 -19.90 -4.35 14.21
CA GLY A 351 -20.40 -3.19 13.48
C GLY A 351 -21.25 -2.23 14.31
N VAL A 352 -21.41 -1.00 13.83
CA VAL A 352 -22.07 0.10 14.56
C VAL A 352 -23.59 0.05 14.39
N ASP A 353 -24.10 0.38 13.21
CA ASP A 353 -25.52 0.44 12.91
C ASP A 353 -25.95 -0.62 11.90
N ILE A 354 -27.24 -0.95 11.93
CA ILE A 354 -27.83 -1.92 11.00
C ILE A 354 -27.63 -1.47 9.55
N PHE A 355 -27.26 -2.40 8.67
CA PHE A 355 -26.96 -2.16 7.26
C PHE A 355 -25.72 -1.30 6.98
N ASP A 356 -24.85 -1.09 7.97
CA ASP A 356 -23.53 -0.48 7.71
C ASP A 356 -22.60 -1.42 6.95
N ASN A 357 -22.84 -2.74 7.06
CA ASN A 357 -22.07 -3.80 6.43
C ASN A 357 -20.59 -3.79 6.82
N ALA A 358 -20.29 -3.60 8.11
CA ALA A 358 -18.93 -3.69 8.63
C ALA A 358 -18.32 -5.06 8.31
N GLY A 359 -17.10 -5.09 7.76
CA GLY A 359 -16.44 -6.33 7.33
C GLY A 359 -16.72 -6.70 5.87
N ILE A 360 -17.31 -5.79 5.08
CA ILE A 360 -17.41 -5.98 3.63
C ILE A 360 -16.03 -6.10 2.97
N SER A 361 -15.06 -5.37 3.51
CA SER A 361 -13.66 -5.37 3.12
C SER A 361 -12.84 -5.16 4.40
N VAL A 362 -11.78 -5.95 4.56
CA VAL A 362 -10.88 -5.93 5.71
C VAL A 362 -9.45 -6.02 5.21
N SER A 363 -8.52 -5.41 5.93
CA SER A 363 -7.08 -5.48 5.64
C SER A 363 -6.26 -5.31 6.91
N GLY A 364 -5.14 -6.01 7.02
CA GLY A 364 -4.01 -5.52 7.81
C GLY A 364 -3.41 -4.27 7.17
N MET A 365 -2.86 -3.36 7.98
CA MET A 365 -2.26 -2.11 7.51
C MET A 365 -0.78 -1.97 7.88
N GLY A 366 -0.19 -2.97 8.54
CA GLY A 366 1.08 -2.75 9.23
C GLY A 366 0.90 -1.78 10.41
N ASP A 367 2.00 -1.17 10.85
CA ASP A 367 2.01 -0.22 11.96
C ASP A 367 1.80 1.21 11.44
N ILE A 368 0.60 1.77 11.66
CA ILE A 368 0.26 3.13 11.21
C ILE A 368 0.48 4.18 12.31
N ASN A 369 0.76 3.74 13.54
CA ASN A 369 0.86 4.62 14.71
C ASN A 369 2.25 4.61 15.38
N GLY A 370 3.19 3.81 14.86
CA GLY A 370 4.58 3.71 15.30
C GLY A 370 4.79 2.95 16.61
N ASP A 371 3.86 2.08 17.02
CA ASP A 371 3.97 1.28 18.26
C ASP A 371 4.59 -0.12 18.06
N GLY A 372 4.89 -0.48 16.82
CA GLY A 372 5.49 -1.72 16.38
C GLY A 372 4.54 -2.91 16.40
N LEU A 373 3.24 -2.70 16.22
CA LEU A 373 2.21 -3.72 16.08
C LEU A 373 1.45 -3.54 14.76
N GLY A 374 0.89 -4.64 14.24
CA GLY A 374 -0.04 -4.56 13.12
C GLY A 374 -1.35 -3.89 13.54
N ASP A 375 -1.82 -2.97 12.71
CA ASP A 375 -3.12 -2.32 12.81
C ASP A 375 -4.08 -2.85 11.73
N LEU A 376 -5.37 -2.67 11.94
CA LEU A 376 -6.43 -3.24 11.12
C LEU A 376 -7.40 -2.19 10.61
N ILE A 377 -7.92 -2.38 9.41
CA ILE A 377 -9.04 -1.58 8.87
C ILE A 377 -10.24 -2.46 8.51
N VAL A 378 -11.41 -1.98 8.88
CA VAL A 378 -12.71 -2.60 8.58
C VAL A 378 -13.59 -1.60 7.82
N GLY A 379 -13.89 -1.92 6.57
CA GLY A 379 -14.78 -1.14 5.71
C GLY A 379 -16.26 -1.36 6.05
N ALA A 380 -17.07 -0.29 5.92
CA ALA A 380 -18.51 -0.28 6.18
C ALA A 380 -19.22 0.68 5.20
N TYR A 381 -19.28 0.30 3.93
CA TYR A 381 -19.79 1.17 2.85
C TYR A 381 -21.27 1.58 2.98
N GLY A 382 -22.06 0.81 3.73
CA GLY A 382 -23.47 1.08 3.97
C GLY A 382 -23.69 2.23 4.95
N ALA A 383 -22.68 2.54 5.77
CA ALA A 383 -22.75 3.56 6.80
C ALA A 383 -23.12 4.94 6.23
N GLY A 384 -23.86 5.71 7.01
CA GLY A 384 -24.40 6.99 6.58
C GLY A 384 -24.05 8.21 7.43
N PRO A 385 -22.80 8.38 7.92
CA PRO A 385 -22.47 9.49 8.82
C PRO A 385 -22.68 10.87 8.17
N ASN A 386 -22.44 11.00 6.87
CA ASN A 386 -22.68 12.22 6.08
C ASN A 386 -23.84 12.03 5.07
N GLY A 387 -24.79 11.15 5.39
CA GLY A 387 -25.95 10.82 4.57
C GLY A 387 -25.89 9.41 4.00
N ARG A 388 -27.01 8.92 3.43
CA ARG A 388 -27.18 7.51 3.04
C ARG A 388 -26.00 6.98 2.22
N ALA A 389 -25.35 5.93 2.72
CA ALA A 389 -24.21 5.26 2.08
C ALA A 389 -23.10 6.24 1.68
N SER A 390 -22.80 7.24 2.52
CA SER A 390 -21.54 7.97 2.40
C SER A 390 -20.35 7.07 2.68
N GLY A 391 -20.59 5.99 3.43
CA GLY A 391 -19.59 5.02 3.84
C GLY A 391 -18.87 5.45 5.10
N ALA A 392 -18.23 4.46 5.73
CA ALA A 392 -17.29 4.63 6.82
C ALA A 392 -16.23 3.54 6.71
N SER A 393 -15.11 3.75 7.37
CA SER A 393 -14.13 2.71 7.68
C SER A 393 -13.70 2.87 9.14
N TYR A 394 -13.16 1.82 9.73
CA TYR A 394 -12.76 1.85 11.13
C TYR A 394 -11.39 1.24 11.28
N VAL A 395 -10.50 1.99 11.90
CA VAL A 395 -9.16 1.52 12.26
C VAL A 395 -9.21 0.97 13.66
N VAL A 396 -8.63 -0.21 13.86
CA VAL A 396 -8.44 -0.85 15.17
C VAL A 396 -6.94 -1.04 15.38
N PHE A 397 -6.41 -0.50 16.48
CA PHE A 397 -4.99 -0.61 16.77
C PHE A 397 -4.61 -1.96 17.36
N GLY A 398 -3.40 -2.42 17.05
CA GLY A 398 -2.74 -3.52 17.73
C GLY A 398 -2.60 -3.27 19.23
N SER A 399 -2.47 -4.33 20.03
CA SER A 399 -2.34 -4.21 21.48
C SER A 399 -1.58 -5.37 22.13
N ARG A 400 -0.41 -5.04 22.71
CA ARG A 400 0.33 -5.93 23.64
C ARG A 400 -0.38 -6.14 24.98
N SER A 401 -1.39 -5.32 25.30
CA SER A 401 -2.17 -5.49 26.53
C SER A 401 -3.26 -6.56 26.39
N GLY A 402 -3.41 -7.13 25.19
CA GLY A 402 -4.43 -8.10 24.84
C GLY A 402 -5.74 -7.45 24.45
N PHE A 403 -6.70 -8.29 24.04
CA PHE A 403 -8.02 -7.88 23.58
C PHE A 403 -9.11 -8.53 24.44
N ALA A 404 -10.23 -7.83 24.59
CA ALA A 404 -11.46 -8.47 25.06
C ALA A 404 -11.99 -9.44 23.97
N PRO A 405 -12.86 -10.41 24.30
CA PRO A 405 -13.47 -11.28 23.29
C PRO A 405 -14.21 -10.53 22.16
N SER A 406 -14.66 -9.32 22.43
CA SER A 406 -15.35 -8.46 21.46
C SER A 406 -14.96 -6.99 21.65
N LEU A 407 -14.76 -6.29 20.53
CA LEU A 407 -14.59 -4.85 20.43
C LEU A 407 -15.78 -4.27 19.66
N GLU A 408 -16.39 -3.21 20.20
CA GLU A 408 -17.45 -2.46 19.49
C GLU A 408 -16.81 -1.31 18.71
N LEU A 409 -17.08 -1.20 17.40
CA LEU A 409 -16.55 -0.10 16.59
C LEU A 409 -17.04 1.28 17.08
N SER A 410 -18.20 1.34 17.73
CA SER A 410 -18.71 2.55 18.37
C SER A 410 -17.93 2.99 19.63
N SER A 411 -17.04 2.13 20.13
CA SER A 411 -16.23 2.39 21.34
C SER A 411 -14.81 2.89 21.05
N LEU A 412 -14.45 3.04 19.77
CA LEU A 412 -13.18 3.60 19.33
C LEU A 412 -13.01 5.03 19.84
N ASN A 413 -11.82 5.36 20.34
CA ASN A 413 -11.60 6.59 21.10
C ASN A 413 -10.24 7.26 20.84
N GLY A 414 -9.53 6.87 19.78
CA GLY A 414 -8.22 7.38 19.41
C GLY A 414 -7.05 6.67 20.12
N SER A 415 -7.29 5.92 21.19
CA SER A 415 -6.26 5.09 21.85
C SER A 415 -6.31 3.61 21.48
N ASN A 416 -7.44 3.13 20.98
CA ASN A 416 -7.66 1.76 20.52
C ASN A 416 -8.09 1.69 19.04
N GLY A 417 -7.88 2.79 18.31
CA GLY A 417 -8.36 3.00 16.95
C GLY A 417 -9.33 4.18 16.84
N PHE A 418 -9.83 4.43 15.63
CA PHE A 418 -10.65 5.59 15.28
C PHE A 418 -11.57 5.31 14.09
N ALA A 419 -12.60 6.15 13.93
CA ALA A 419 -13.53 6.06 12.80
C ALA A 419 -13.10 6.97 11.64
N ILE A 420 -13.31 6.52 10.42
CA ILE A 420 -13.10 7.29 9.20
C ILE A 420 -14.45 7.56 8.58
N VAL A 421 -14.74 8.83 8.34
CA VAL A 421 -16.05 9.31 7.97
C VAL A 421 -16.09 9.63 6.48
N GLY A 422 -16.98 8.96 5.75
CA GLY A 422 -17.16 9.13 4.32
C GLY A 422 -17.65 10.53 3.94
N ALA A 423 -17.13 11.08 2.83
CA ALA A 423 -17.31 12.48 2.47
C ALA A 423 -18.74 12.88 2.05
N ASN A 424 -19.35 12.20 1.07
CA ASN A 424 -20.67 12.58 0.54
C ASN A 424 -21.65 11.40 0.44
N PRO A 425 -22.97 11.65 0.48
CA PRO A 425 -23.97 10.59 0.31
C PRO A 425 -23.76 9.81 -0.99
N ARG A 426 -23.82 8.48 -0.89
CA ARG A 426 -23.69 7.51 -1.99
C ARG A 426 -22.30 7.37 -2.60
N ASP A 427 -21.28 7.98 -2.01
CA ASP A 427 -19.89 7.74 -2.41
C ASP A 427 -19.46 6.28 -2.11
N ALA A 428 -20.08 5.67 -1.09
CA ALA A 428 -19.82 4.30 -0.66
C ALA A 428 -18.34 4.05 -0.30
N SER A 429 -17.72 5.00 0.42
CA SER A 429 -16.36 4.83 0.95
C SER A 429 -16.27 3.61 1.87
N GLY A 430 -15.14 2.90 1.85
CA GLY A 430 -14.96 1.67 2.64
C GLY A 430 -15.61 0.43 2.02
N ILE A 431 -15.98 0.47 0.74
CA ILE A 431 -16.33 -0.74 -0.01
C ILE A 431 -15.10 -1.59 -0.33
N SER A 432 -13.94 -0.95 -0.45
CA SER A 432 -12.62 -1.56 -0.57
C SER A 432 -11.64 -0.76 0.29
N VAL A 433 -10.81 -1.46 1.05
CA VAL A 433 -9.78 -0.90 1.92
C VAL A 433 -8.51 -1.74 1.79
N SER A 434 -7.34 -1.11 1.93
CA SER A 434 -6.05 -1.80 1.92
C SER A 434 -5.02 -1.02 2.73
N GLY A 435 -4.16 -1.72 3.47
CA GLY A 435 -2.83 -1.18 3.78
C GLY A 435 -2.04 -1.00 2.49
N VAL A 436 -1.24 0.07 2.41
CA VAL A 436 -0.43 0.34 1.21
C VAL A 436 1.06 0.48 1.50
N GLY A 437 1.49 0.24 2.74
CA GLY A 437 2.89 0.47 3.12
C GLY A 437 3.19 1.96 3.28
N ASP A 438 4.45 2.34 3.27
CA ASP A 438 4.91 3.72 3.42
C ASP A 438 4.96 4.43 2.06
N VAL A 439 3.80 4.88 1.58
CA VAL A 439 3.69 5.60 0.30
C VAL A 439 4.13 7.06 0.44
N SER A 440 4.19 7.56 1.67
CA SER A 440 4.59 8.93 2.00
C SER A 440 6.10 9.11 2.20
N GLY A 441 6.82 8.01 2.41
CA GLY A 441 8.25 7.97 2.72
C GLY A 441 8.59 8.45 4.14
N ASP A 442 7.62 8.48 5.05
CA ASP A 442 7.79 9.02 6.42
C ASP A 442 8.16 7.97 7.48
N GLY A 443 8.24 6.70 7.06
CA GLY A 443 8.59 5.54 7.87
C GLY A 443 7.40 4.91 8.61
N LEU A 444 6.17 5.39 8.41
CA LEU A 444 4.95 4.79 8.93
C LEU A 444 4.14 4.19 7.79
N ASN A 445 3.34 3.17 8.11
CA ASN A 445 2.43 2.63 7.10
C ASN A 445 1.24 3.57 6.89
N ASP A 446 0.84 3.65 5.63
CA ASP A 446 -0.31 4.37 5.13
C ASP A 446 -1.39 3.39 4.66
N PHE A 447 -2.58 3.91 4.38
CA PHE A 447 -3.69 3.08 3.92
C PHE A 447 -4.60 3.79 2.92
N LEU A 448 -5.32 2.98 2.16
CA LEU A 448 -6.12 3.40 1.01
C LEU A 448 -7.58 2.96 1.16
N ILE A 449 -8.49 3.87 0.86
CA ILE A 449 -9.94 3.65 0.93
C ILE A 449 -10.58 3.98 -0.41
N GLY A 450 -11.30 3.02 -1.00
CA GLY A 450 -12.05 3.19 -2.23
C GLY A 450 -13.48 3.71 -2.02
N ALA A 451 -13.94 4.58 -2.92
CA ALA A 451 -15.28 5.17 -2.96
C ALA A 451 -15.81 5.27 -4.41
N PRO A 452 -16.19 4.14 -5.03
CA PRO A 452 -16.55 4.07 -6.45
C PRO A 452 -17.87 4.78 -6.81
N GLY A 453 -18.66 5.16 -5.80
CA GLY A 453 -19.87 5.95 -5.97
C GLY A 453 -19.59 7.45 -6.16
N ALA A 454 -18.38 7.92 -5.83
CA ALA A 454 -18.03 9.33 -5.90
C ALA A 454 -18.09 9.86 -7.34
N ALA A 455 -18.30 11.17 -7.47
CA ALA A 455 -18.50 11.82 -8.75
C ALA A 455 -17.65 13.09 -8.99
N PRO A 456 -16.34 13.11 -8.65
CA PRO A 456 -15.51 14.29 -8.84
C PRO A 456 -15.42 14.74 -10.30
N ASN A 457 -15.38 13.79 -11.24
CA ASN A 457 -15.27 14.03 -12.69
C ASN A 457 -16.47 13.47 -13.46
N GLY A 458 -17.66 13.59 -12.85
CA GLY A 458 -18.93 13.12 -13.39
C GLY A 458 -19.44 11.86 -12.70
N ASN A 459 -20.71 11.50 -12.95
CA ASN A 459 -21.40 10.43 -12.23
C ASN A 459 -20.61 9.12 -12.22
N PHE A 460 -20.38 8.55 -11.04
CA PHE A 460 -19.64 7.29 -10.86
C PHE A 460 -18.24 7.33 -11.52
N SER A 461 -17.54 8.46 -11.47
CA SER A 461 -16.11 8.47 -11.79
C SER A 461 -15.31 7.72 -10.72
N GLY A 462 -15.82 7.69 -9.49
CA GLY A 462 -15.15 7.11 -8.34
C GLY A 462 -14.09 8.04 -7.76
N ALA A 463 -13.66 7.70 -6.56
CA ALA A 463 -12.55 8.32 -5.87
C ALA A 463 -11.87 7.28 -4.98
N SER A 464 -10.62 7.53 -4.62
CA SER A 464 -9.91 6.84 -3.55
C SER A 464 -9.26 7.86 -2.62
N TYR A 465 -8.94 7.45 -1.41
CA TYR A 465 -8.38 8.31 -0.38
C TYR A 465 -7.16 7.63 0.23
N VAL A 466 -6.00 8.26 0.13
CA VAL A 466 -4.80 7.85 0.86
C VAL A 466 -4.79 8.60 2.17
N VAL A 467 -4.59 7.90 3.28
CA VAL A 467 -4.49 8.48 4.61
C VAL A 467 -3.14 8.09 5.19
N PHE A 468 -2.41 9.10 5.70
CA PHE A 468 -1.07 8.88 6.21
C PHE A 468 -1.05 8.37 7.64
N GLY A 469 -0.05 7.54 7.95
CA GLY A 469 0.32 7.13 9.30
C GLY A 469 0.61 8.32 10.22
N ASN A 470 0.49 8.13 11.54
CA ASN A 470 0.74 9.20 12.51
C ASN A 470 1.19 8.71 13.88
N SER A 471 2.48 8.91 14.18
CA SER A 471 3.10 8.57 15.47
C SER A 471 2.74 9.49 16.64
N VAL A 472 2.20 10.68 16.39
CA VAL A 472 1.70 11.58 17.43
C VAL A 472 0.32 11.12 17.93
N GLY A 473 -0.36 10.29 17.15
CA GLY A 473 -1.64 9.66 17.46
C GLY A 473 -2.81 10.29 16.71
N PHE A 474 -3.89 9.51 16.63
CA PHE A 474 -5.11 9.86 15.92
C PHE A 474 -6.19 10.39 16.86
N GLY A 475 -7.07 11.24 16.33
CA GLY A 475 -8.31 11.62 17.02
C GLY A 475 -9.28 10.45 17.14
N THR A 476 -10.49 10.70 17.65
CA THR A 476 -11.56 9.68 17.66
C THR A 476 -12.13 9.41 16.26
N SER A 477 -12.00 10.39 15.37
CA SER A 477 -12.49 10.32 14.00
C SER A 477 -11.67 11.18 13.05
N LEU A 478 -11.64 10.79 11.77
CA LEU A 478 -11.09 11.52 10.65
C LEU A 478 -12.16 11.67 9.55
N GLU A 479 -12.41 12.88 9.09
CA GLU A 479 -13.28 13.14 7.94
C GLU A 479 -12.47 13.05 6.64
N LEU A 480 -12.92 12.25 5.68
CA LEU A 480 -12.23 12.16 4.38
C LEU A 480 -12.24 13.48 3.60
N ALA A 481 -13.19 14.37 3.91
CA ALA A 481 -13.23 15.72 3.34
C ALA A 481 -12.17 16.67 3.92
N ASP A 482 -11.53 16.31 5.04
CA ASP A 482 -10.53 17.11 5.75
C ASP A 482 -9.08 16.69 5.38
N LEU A 483 -8.91 15.85 4.36
CA LEU A 483 -7.58 15.52 3.84
C LEU A 483 -6.94 16.74 3.19
N ASP A 484 -5.73 17.11 3.63
CA ASP A 484 -5.11 18.40 3.31
C ASP A 484 -3.70 18.30 2.74
N GLY A 485 -3.22 17.09 2.45
CA GLY A 485 -1.86 16.78 1.99
C GLY A 485 -0.86 16.54 3.12
N ASN A 486 -1.20 16.82 4.39
CA ASN A 486 -0.35 16.48 5.55
C ASN A 486 -0.83 15.22 6.27
N ASN A 487 -2.12 14.89 6.15
CA ASN A 487 -2.75 13.72 6.75
C ASN A 487 -3.25 12.72 5.70
N GLY A 488 -2.89 12.93 4.44
CA GLY A 488 -3.37 12.18 3.29
C GLY A 488 -3.88 13.08 2.16
N PHE A 489 -4.36 12.48 1.09
CA PHE A 489 -4.87 13.18 -0.10
C PHE A 489 -5.96 12.38 -0.82
N VAL A 490 -6.71 13.07 -1.68
CA VAL A 490 -7.79 12.49 -2.48
C VAL A 490 -7.31 12.13 -3.88
N ILE A 491 -7.79 11.02 -4.41
CA ILE A 491 -7.55 10.58 -5.79
C ILE A 491 -8.87 10.54 -6.53
N ASN A 492 -9.04 11.45 -7.47
CA ASN A 492 -10.25 11.53 -8.29
C ASN A 492 -10.18 10.59 -9.48
N GLY A 493 -11.28 9.86 -9.72
CA GLY A 493 -11.45 9.10 -10.96
C GLY A 493 -11.27 9.97 -12.20
N ALA A 494 -10.65 9.44 -13.24
CA ALA A 494 -10.35 10.11 -14.50
C ALA A 494 -11.63 10.43 -15.30
N ASN A 495 -12.58 9.49 -15.40
CA ASN A 495 -13.73 9.61 -16.30
C ASN A 495 -15.06 9.23 -15.65
N ALA A 496 -16.14 9.89 -16.07
CA ALA A 496 -17.49 9.52 -15.67
C ALA A 496 -17.82 8.06 -16.00
N GLY A 497 -18.31 7.32 -15.01
CA GLY A 497 -18.84 5.98 -15.17
C GLY A 497 -17.83 4.85 -15.04
N GLU A 498 -16.53 5.11 -14.80
CA GLU A 498 -15.51 4.07 -14.63
C GLU A 498 -15.52 3.41 -13.23
N ALA A 499 -16.02 4.13 -12.23
CA ALA A 499 -16.14 3.70 -10.84
C ALA A 499 -14.79 3.22 -10.26
N SER A 500 -13.77 4.07 -10.37
CA SER A 500 -12.46 3.88 -9.72
C SER A 500 -12.59 3.74 -8.20
N GLY A 501 -11.66 3.03 -7.56
CA GLY A 501 -11.73 2.70 -6.13
C GLY A 501 -12.69 1.56 -5.82
N PHE A 502 -13.11 0.78 -6.81
CA PHE A 502 -13.92 -0.43 -6.55
C PHE A 502 -13.07 -1.55 -5.94
N SER A 503 -11.83 -1.68 -6.40
CA SER A 503 -10.79 -2.52 -5.82
C SER A 503 -9.56 -1.64 -5.62
N VAL A 504 -8.93 -1.74 -4.46
CA VAL A 504 -7.70 -1.03 -4.12
C VAL A 504 -6.75 -2.01 -3.44
N SER A 505 -5.45 -1.84 -3.62
CA SER A 505 -4.42 -2.63 -2.95
C SER A 505 -3.11 -1.86 -2.89
N GLY A 506 -2.30 -2.13 -1.86
CA GLY A 506 -0.87 -1.87 -1.94
C GLY A 506 -0.26 -2.65 -3.10
N ALA A 507 0.75 -2.06 -3.73
CA ALA A 507 1.47 -2.64 -4.86
C ALA A 507 2.91 -3.03 -4.51
N GLY A 508 3.46 -2.54 -3.40
CA GLY A 508 4.90 -2.62 -3.13
C GLY A 508 5.66 -1.61 -3.99
N ASP A 509 6.97 -1.74 -4.06
CA ASP A 509 7.85 -0.86 -4.85
C ASP A 509 7.94 -1.35 -6.30
N VAL A 510 7.03 -0.88 -7.17
CA VAL A 510 6.92 -1.38 -8.56
C VAL A 510 7.78 -0.62 -9.54
N ASP A 511 8.31 0.55 -9.15
CA ASP A 511 9.23 1.35 -9.96
C ASP A 511 10.67 1.35 -9.43
N GLY A 512 10.94 0.66 -8.33
CA GLY A 512 12.26 0.42 -7.76
C GLY A 512 12.88 1.67 -7.11
N ASP A 513 12.07 2.64 -6.69
CA ASP A 513 12.52 3.88 -6.04
C ASP A 513 12.68 3.76 -4.51
N GLY A 514 12.18 2.66 -3.94
CA GLY A 514 12.21 2.32 -2.52
C GLY A 514 11.03 2.83 -1.70
N ALA A 515 10.03 3.47 -2.31
CA ALA A 515 8.75 3.79 -1.69
C ALA A 515 7.69 2.77 -2.11
N ASP A 516 6.69 2.57 -1.24
CA ASP A 516 5.58 1.70 -1.59
C ASP A 516 4.63 2.42 -2.57
N ASP A 517 4.15 1.68 -3.56
CA ASP A 517 3.16 2.12 -4.53
C ASP A 517 1.79 1.49 -4.24
N PHE A 518 0.78 1.91 -5.00
CA PHE A 518 -0.54 1.29 -4.90
C PHE A 518 -1.29 1.25 -6.23
N ILE A 519 -2.26 0.34 -6.30
CA ILE A 519 -3.06 0.07 -7.49
C ILE A 519 -4.56 0.25 -7.21
N ILE A 520 -5.25 0.89 -8.16
CA ILE A 520 -6.68 1.20 -8.13
C ILE A 520 -7.36 0.59 -9.35
N GLY A 521 -8.35 -0.27 -9.13
CA GLY A 521 -9.19 -0.86 -10.17
C GLY A 521 -10.48 -0.05 -10.44
N ALA A 522 -10.79 0.16 -11.71
CA ALA A 522 -12.02 0.82 -12.18
C ALA A 522 -12.92 -0.16 -12.95
N TYR A 523 -13.80 -0.86 -12.23
CA TYR A 523 -14.47 -2.07 -12.73
C TYR A 523 -15.38 -1.87 -13.95
N ARG A 524 -15.82 -0.65 -14.27
CA ARG A 524 -16.71 -0.39 -15.40
C ARG A 524 -15.99 -0.03 -16.69
N SER A 525 -14.75 0.46 -16.59
CA SER A 525 -13.94 0.82 -17.77
C SER A 525 -13.02 -0.31 -18.23
N GLY A 526 -12.71 -1.29 -17.36
CA GLY A 526 -11.67 -2.28 -17.66
C GLY A 526 -10.26 -1.73 -17.44
N THR A 527 -10.11 -0.60 -16.75
CA THR A 527 -8.84 0.07 -16.52
C THR A 527 -8.40 -0.11 -15.06
N SER A 528 -7.08 -0.25 -14.87
CA SER A 528 -6.45 -0.11 -13.55
C SER A 528 -5.42 1.01 -13.59
N TYR A 529 -5.10 1.58 -12.44
CA TYR A 529 -4.19 2.71 -12.31
C TYR A 529 -3.19 2.38 -11.21
N VAL A 530 -1.91 2.52 -11.52
CA VAL A 530 -0.83 2.44 -10.54
C VAL A 530 -0.42 3.87 -10.24
N VAL A 531 -0.31 4.19 -8.96
CA VAL A 531 0.15 5.50 -8.50
C VAL A 531 1.41 5.26 -7.69
N PHE A 532 2.46 6.00 -8.02
CA PHE A 532 3.72 5.84 -7.33
C PHE A 532 3.71 6.55 -5.98
N GLY A 533 4.35 5.93 -5.00
CA GLY A 533 4.69 6.52 -3.72
C GLY A 533 5.66 7.69 -3.89
N THR A 534 6.20 8.18 -2.80
CA THR A 534 7.24 9.19 -2.87
C THR A 534 8.37 8.81 -1.94
N SER A 535 9.53 8.50 -2.52
CA SER A 535 10.72 8.23 -1.73
C SER A 535 11.34 9.55 -1.24
N ALA A 536 12.18 9.45 -0.20
CA ALA A 536 13.03 10.56 0.22
C ALA A 536 13.92 11.07 -0.94
N THR A 537 14.23 10.21 -1.91
CA THR A 537 14.98 10.56 -3.11
C THR A 537 14.15 11.46 -4.04
N ASP A 538 12.86 11.19 -4.22
CA ASP A 538 11.99 12.01 -5.09
C ASP A 538 11.65 13.36 -4.48
N ILE A 539 11.46 13.38 -3.15
CA ILE A 539 11.36 14.63 -2.39
C ILE A 539 12.62 15.45 -2.62
N ALA A 540 13.80 14.84 -2.53
CA ALA A 540 15.03 15.59 -2.76
C ALA A 540 15.21 16.06 -4.20
N GLN A 541 14.88 15.21 -5.19
CA GLN A 541 14.97 15.56 -6.61
C GLN A 541 14.05 16.72 -6.96
N SER A 542 12.80 16.68 -6.49
CA SER A 542 11.83 17.75 -6.69
C SER A 542 12.27 19.07 -6.05
N MET A 543 12.86 19.02 -4.84
CA MET A 543 13.42 20.20 -4.20
C MET A 543 14.65 20.74 -4.93
N LEU A 544 15.54 19.87 -5.44
CA LEU A 544 16.66 20.28 -6.28
C LEU A 544 16.18 20.89 -7.61
N MET A 545 15.12 20.37 -8.21
CA MET A 545 14.46 20.97 -9.38
C MET A 545 13.89 22.35 -9.06
N GLU A 546 13.25 22.55 -7.90
CA GLU A 546 12.74 23.86 -7.49
C GLU A 546 13.88 24.88 -7.33
N VAL A 547 15.00 24.48 -6.72
CA VAL A 547 16.20 25.31 -6.63
C VAL A 547 16.74 25.63 -8.03
N SER A 548 16.76 24.65 -8.94
CA SER A 548 17.20 24.85 -10.34
C SER A 548 16.29 25.84 -11.09
N ASN A 549 14.97 25.78 -10.85
CA ASN A 549 14.00 26.72 -11.43
C ASN A 549 14.20 28.14 -10.87
N ILE A 550 14.41 28.27 -9.55
CA ILE A 550 14.75 29.55 -8.92
C ILE A 550 15.99 30.17 -9.57
N VAL A 551 17.04 29.36 -9.77
CA VAL A 551 18.27 29.81 -10.42
C VAL A 551 18.00 30.22 -11.87
N SER A 552 17.23 29.43 -12.62
CA SER A 552 16.93 29.71 -14.03
C SER A 552 16.10 30.97 -14.25
N ASP A 553 15.28 31.36 -13.26
CA ASP A 553 14.47 32.58 -13.26
C ASP A 553 15.24 33.85 -12.87
N LEU A 554 16.49 33.72 -12.39
CA LEU A 554 17.29 34.89 -12.02
C LEU A 554 17.64 35.74 -13.25
N PRO A 555 17.63 37.08 -13.14
CA PRO A 555 18.05 37.94 -14.23
C PRO A 555 19.53 37.70 -14.58
N ALA A 556 19.89 37.85 -15.86
CA ALA A 556 21.26 37.60 -16.35
C ALA A 556 22.35 38.40 -15.59
N GLU A 557 21.98 39.57 -15.05
CA GLU A 557 22.86 40.44 -14.24
C GLU A 557 23.22 39.83 -12.88
N SER A 558 22.47 38.82 -12.44
CA SER A 558 22.72 38.10 -11.19
C SER A 558 23.92 37.18 -11.28
N PHE A 559 24.43 36.88 -12.49
CA PHE A 559 25.50 35.92 -12.71
C PHE A 559 26.84 36.59 -13.00
N SER A 560 27.95 36.01 -12.53
CA SER A 560 29.30 36.54 -12.79
C SER A 560 29.73 36.47 -14.27
N GLY A 561 29.01 35.69 -15.07
CA GLY A 561 29.20 35.60 -16.52
C GLY A 561 28.20 34.62 -17.17
N PRO A 562 28.06 34.66 -18.50
CA PRO A 562 27.06 33.89 -19.24
C PRO A 562 27.19 32.36 -19.09
N GLU A 563 28.38 31.85 -18.78
CA GLU A 563 28.60 30.41 -18.53
C GLU A 563 28.22 29.96 -17.11
N SER A 564 27.94 30.90 -16.19
CA SER A 564 27.73 30.57 -14.77
C SER A 564 26.40 29.85 -14.55
N LEU A 565 25.35 30.25 -15.29
CA LEU A 565 24.06 29.58 -15.29
C LEU A 565 24.20 28.13 -15.78
N ASP A 566 24.90 27.90 -16.89
CA ASP A 566 25.15 26.56 -17.42
C ASP A 566 25.96 25.69 -16.44
N LYS A 567 26.93 26.27 -15.73
CA LYS A 567 27.71 25.56 -14.70
C LYS A 567 26.89 25.22 -13.46
N ILE A 568 25.98 26.09 -13.05
CA ILE A 568 25.06 25.80 -11.94
C ILE A 568 24.07 24.71 -12.36
N ASN A 569 23.43 24.85 -13.52
CA ASN A 569 22.47 23.87 -14.03
C ASN A 569 23.12 22.49 -14.23
N ASN A 570 24.35 22.42 -14.76
CA ASN A 570 25.08 21.15 -14.87
C ASN A 570 25.41 20.55 -13.50
N LYS A 571 25.73 21.35 -12.49
CA LYS A 571 25.94 20.84 -11.12
C LYS A 571 24.64 20.37 -10.47
N MET A 572 23.53 21.07 -10.67
CA MET A 572 22.21 20.71 -10.14
C MET A 572 21.66 19.46 -10.85
N SER A 573 21.88 19.32 -12.16
CA SER A 573 21.56 18.10 -12.89
C SER A 573 22.43 16.93 -12.42
N LYS A 574 23.74 17.12 -12.31
CA LYS A 574 24.63 16.10 -11.75
C LYS A 574 24.31 15.76 -10.29
N ALA A 575 23.80 16.72 -9.52
CA ALA A 575 23.31 16.53 -8.16
C ALA A 575 22.09 15.62 -8.13
N ALA A 576 21.11 15.89 -9.00
CA ALA A 576 19.91 15.06 -9.14
C ALA A 576 20.26 13.63 -9.60
N ASP A 577 21.20 13.48 -10.53
CA ASP A 577 21.70 12.17 -10.95
C ASP A 577 22.50 11.44 -9.83
N GLU A 578 23.25 12.18 -9.01
CA GLU A 578 24.01 11.64 -7.88
C GLU A 578 23.11 11.30 -6.69
N SER A 579 21.98 12.00 -6.47
CA SER A 579 21.00 11.66 -5.42
C SER A 579 20.36 10.29 -5.63
N GLN A 580 20.28 9.81 -6.86
CA GLN A 580 19.85 8.43 -7.15
C GLN A 580 20.90 7.36 -6.72
N ARG A 581 22.08 7.76 -6.25
CA ARG A 581 23.21 6.85 -5.94
C ARG A 581 23.86 7.05 -4.56
N GLU A 582 23.76 8.23 -3.95
CA GLU A 582 24.31 8.57 -2.61
C GLU A 582 23.21 9.12 -1.68
N GLY A 583 23.42 9.04 -0.35
CA GLY A 583 22.48 9.58 0.64
C GLY A 583 22.19 11.07 0.43
N VAL A 584 20.95 11.41 0.09
CA VAL A 584 20.64 12.72 -0.49
C VAL A 584 20.82 13.88 0.48
N LEU A 585 20.54 13.66 1.77
CA LEU A 585 20.81 14.63 2.82
C LEU A 585 22.28 15.05 2.87
N PHE A 586 23.21 14.09 2.71
CA PHE A 586 24.64 14.39 2.66
C PHE A 586 24.99 15.29 1.47
N PHE A 587 24.30 15.11 0.34
CA PHE A 587 24.48 15.93 -0.84
C PHE A 587 23.94 17.36 -0.65
N VAL A 588 22.72 17.51 -0.14
CA VAL A 588 22.15 18.82 0.19
C VAL A 588 23.02 19.54 1.23
N GLU A 589 23.51 18.83 2.24
CA GLU A 589 24.49 19.36 3.19
C GLU A 589 25.79 19.79 2.52
N LYS A 590 26.27 19.08 1.49
CA LYS A 590 27.47 19.45 0.72
C LYS A 590 27.25 20.72 -0.10
N LEU A 591 26.06 20.91 -0.69
CA LEU A 591 25.67 22.17 -1.34
C LEU A 591 25.65 23.34 -0.33
N ILE A 592 25.14 23.10 0.89
CA ILE A 592 25.12 24.09 1.98
C ILE A 592 26.54 24.37 2.51
N ARG A 593 27.35 23.35 2.79
CA ARG A 593 28.72 23.48 3.34
C ARG A 593 29.72 24.06 2.34
N GLY A 594 29.43 23.99 1.04
CA GLY A 594 30.17 24.73 0.01
C GLY A 594 30.04 26.26 0.13
N ASN A 595 29.17 26.76 1.02
CA ASN A 595 28.74 28.14 1.15
C ASN A 595 29.30 28.81 2.43
N ASP A 596 30.58 29.21 2.42
CA ASP A 596 31.20 30.04 3.48
C ASP A 596 30.75 31.51 3.38
N GLY A 597 29.44 31.75 3.50
CA GLY A 597 28.82 33.06 3.34
C GLY A 597 28.65 33.45 1.87
N CYS A 598 27.41 33.41 1.41
CA CYS A 598 26.92 34.08 0.20
C CYS A 598 27.48 33.58 -1.17
N ALA A 599 27.89 32.34 -1.38
CA ALA A 599 28.11 31.82 -2.74
C ALA A 599 27.99 30.29 -2.90
N LEU A 600 27.17 29.84 -3.86
CA LEU A 600 27.31 28.54 -4.52
C LEU A 600 28.64 28.52 -5.30
N ARG A 601 29.73 28.11 -4.65
CA ARG A 601 31.08 28.16 -5.27
C ARG A 601 31.32 27.03 -6.26
N GLY A 602 32.09 27.34 -7.32
CA GLY A 602 32.69 26.35 -8.21
C GLY A 602 33.49 25.29 -7.45
N ALA A 603 33.36 24.03 -7.86
CA ALA A 603 34.20 22.96 -7.34
C ALA A 603 35.66 23.26 -7.74
N PRO A 604 36.66 22.91 -6.91
CA PRO A 604 38.04 23.16 -7.25
C PRO A 604 38.43 22.38 -8.51
N ASP A 605 38.95 23.09 -9.50
CA ASP A 605 39.74 22.50 -10.58
C ASP A 605 40.94 21.76 -9.92
N PRO A 606 41.23 20.49 -10.25
CA PRO A 606 42.40 19.79 -9.75
C PRO A 606 43.75 20.47 -10.10
N LEU A 607 43.74 21.56 -10.88
CA LEU A 607 44.93 22.32 -11.28
C LEU A 607 45.20 23.64 -10.52
N GLY A 608 44.40 23.98 -9.50
CA GLY A 608 44.87 24.84 -8.40
C GLY A 608 45.11 26.33 -8.69
N ASP A 609 44.12 27.04 -9.23
CA ASP A 609 44.11 28.51 -9.22
C ASP A 609 43.10 29.11 -8.22
N LEU A 610 43.53 30.20 -7.58
CA LEU A 610 42.97 30.84 -6.38
C LEU A 610 41.93 31.95 -6.66
N GLU A 611 41.07 31.79 -7.66
CA GLU A 611 39.95 32.71 -7.91
C GLU A 611 38.63 31.95 -7.87
N LYS A 612 38.04 31.85 -6.67
CA LYS A 612 36.66 31.39 -6.49
C LYS A 612 35.74 32.52 -6.94
N GLU A 613 35.31 32.52 -8.20
CA GLU A 613 34.25 33.42 -8.66
C GLU A 613 32.90 32.98 -8.09
N ASP A 614 32.16 33.94 -7.53
CA ASP A 614 30.79 33.73 -7.07
C ASP A 614 29.88 33.66 -8.31
N TRP A 615 29.30 32.49 -8.58
CA TRP A 615 28.50 32.27 -9.79
C TRP A 615 27.21 33.08 -9.83
N ILE A 616 26.66 33.41 -8.66
CA ILE A 616 25.61 34.41 -8.45
C ILE A 616 26.27 35.57 -7.70
N MET A 617 26.14 36.81 -8.17
CA MET A 617 26.77 38.01 -7.58
C MET A 617 25.81 38.85 -6.73
N ASN A 618 24.50 38.73 -6.94
CA ASN A 618 23.51 39.47 -6.17
C ASN A 618 23.19 38.75 -4.85
N CYS A 619 23.37 39.45 -3.72
CA CYS A 619 23.16 38.89 -2.39
C CYS A 619 21.71 38.47 -2.10
N ASP A 620 20.72 39.18 -2.67
CA ASP A 620 19.31 38.82 -2.47
C ASP A 620 18.97 37.51 -3.20
N ASP A 621 19.51 37.34 -4.41
CA ASP A 621 19.33 36.14 -5.22
C ASP A 621 20.08 34.93 -4.64
N GLN A 622 21.28 35.16 -4.07
CA GLN A 622 22.00 34.14 -3.30
C GLN A 622 21.22 33.69 -2.06
N THR A 623 20.59 34.64 -1.35
CA THR A 623 19.80 34.35 -0.15
C THR A 623 18.58 33.51 -0.52
N ARG A 624 17.87 33.87 -1.59
CA ARG A 624 16.72 33.11 -2.09
C ARG A 624 17.05 31.64 -2.41
N VAL A 625 18.18 31.41 -3.08
CA VAL A 625 18.65 30.05 -3.39
C VAL A 625 19.09 29.29 -2.13
N TYR A 626 19.77 29.97 -1.21
CA TYR A 626 20.23 29.38 0.04
C TYR A 626 19.09 29.00 0.99
N ASP A 627 18.08 29.87 1.13
CA ASP A 627 16.91 29.61 1.98
C ASP A 627 16.17 28.35 1.49
N LYS A 628 16.05 28.16 0.17
CA LYS A 628 15.44 26.96 -0.41
C LYS A 628 16.28 25.69 -0.18
N LEU A 629 17.61 25.78 -0.22
CA LEU A 629 18.49 24.65 0.13
C LEU A 629 18.41 24.30 1.62
N ILE A 630 18.23 25.30 2.49
CA ILE A 630 18.01 25.08 3.93
C ILE A 630 16.67 24.42 4.19
N GLU A 631 15.61 24.88 3.52
CA GLU A 631 14.30 24.24 3.52
C GLU A 631 14.41 22.76 3.07
N ALA A 632 15.17 22.49 2.00
CA ALA A 632 15.45 21.13 1.54
C ALA A 632 16.17 20.28 2.58
N ARG A 633 17.21 20.79 3.23
CA ARG A 633 17.87 20.07 4.32
C ARG A 633 16.88 19.79 5.45
N ASP A 634 16.10 20.78 5.86
CA ASP A 634 15.23 20.65 7.03
C ASP A 634 14.07 19.67 6.77
N ILE A 635 13.60 19.54 5.52
CA ILE A 635 12.64 18.52 5.08
C ILE A 635 13.28 17.13 4.98
N LEU A 636 14.50 17.02 4.45
CA LEU A 636 15.17 15.73 4.27
C LEU A 636 15.76 15.17 5.57
N THR A 637 16.11 16.02 6.55
CA THR A 637 16.74 15.58 7.81
C THR A 637 15.90 14.59 8.60
N PRO A 638 14.56 14.72 8.75
CA PRO A 638 13.76 13.70 9.44
C PRO A 638 13.55 12.42 8.63
N LEU A 639 13.78 12.42 7.31
CA LEU A 639 13.58 11.25 6.42
C LEU A 639 14.79 10.30 6.39
N PHE A 640 15.93 10.68 6.99
CA PHE A 640 17.19 9.90 7.05
C PHE A 640 17.73 9.86 8.47
#